data_AF-A0A8S1RJ17-F1
#
_entry.id   AF-A0A8S1RJ17-F1
#
_cell.length_a   1.000
_cell.length_b   1.000
_cell.length_c   1.000
_cell.angle_alpha   90.00
_cell.angle_beta   90.00
_cell.angle_gamma   90.00
#
_symmetry.space_group_name_H-M   'P 1'
#
loop_
_entity.id
_entity.type
_entity.pdbx_description
1 polymer ?
#
loop_
_entity_poly.entity_id
_entity_poly.type
_entity_poly.pdbx_seq_one_letter_code
_entity_poly.pdbx_strand_id
1 'polypeptide(L)'
;MLIKLLLLAIVMDQCTNETIKGEHLKKQFLSNQIINQQDSYDVNYQEDQNNDKYVLFYFHQYANFVLWGILVDIGIIVNRYGILLKNKIEIHAIIMSIAVLPSIIVELFMIISGNTPNLNGNQNLQGVHSIIGYIFLAFIILQTIGGIIIKFGIQSVKTQTHLKIKSLLHIILGYTIYLLGKIQLGFGYYMTYADLKYYGKGDIISFWCVYAFIFLWRIIFEIFYQKGQIYSIFTKNDRKQKEHSKTLQESLLVQYIEQNEQSQIYNEFQSKLWLIFNNEIIDLTGFFHPGGQYIWEKAKGREVSRFIYGGCGLEDGTAQQYPHSKNAITLLKNHVIGSLNNITFAIPIHENTINSTQWNLATITKLNDKTSYFGFTNSQYQIISQFTTIHSFGKYFQIQSLKSTKTPIRQYTCIISMAPENVAYRKELVQYIETIVTTQQQAKIPQQTKYLQELPLIIKCYESKNGFSQYIHNHKDEIYDIQGPYGPPHGIPNRGKIVIICGGTGIFPFLDLLDFILKTIVYQIALNKFGKQIADSLNPFDCQYNTNIHITLFFAAANKQELLGTDILFPIIQLQKFLDKEFVRLIIKIKDKIEGIETVDERFSKGMFDKFLGKILDYQRFLICGPPQMQASVPNILKEMGVQNQHIHFI
;
A
#
# COMPACT_ATOMS: atom_id res chain seq x y z
N MET A 1 -17.36 4.25 -31.84
CA MET A 1 -16.23 3.76 -32.66
C MET A 1 -16.46 2.31 -33.10
N LEU A 2 -16.73 1.38 -32.19
CA LEU A 2 -17.02 -0.03 -32.51
C LEU A 2 -18.19 -0.22 -33.50
N ILE A 3 -19.31 0.48 -33.28
CA ILE A 3 -20.48 0.47 -34.18
C ILE A 3 -20.12 1.01 -35.58
N LYS A 4 -19.23 2.00 -35.67
CA LYS A 4 -18.76 2.55 -36.94
C LYS A 4 -17.83 1.59 -37.67
N LEU A 5 -17.03 0.79 -36.97
CA LEU A 5 -16.20 -0.29 -37.53
C LEU A 5 -17.05 -1.47 -38.02
N LEU A 6 -18.10 -1.82 -37.28
CA LEU A 6 -19.09 -2.84 -37.70
C LEU A 6 -19.85 -2.39 -38.95
N LEU A 7 -20.28 -1.12 -39.00
CA LEU A 7 -20.89 -0.52 -40.19
C LEU A 7 -19.91 -0.46 -41.36
N LEU A 8 -18.62 -0.17 -41.13
CA LEU A 8 -17.61 -0.17 -42.18
C LEU A 8 -17.38 -1.57 -42.77
N ALA A 9 -17.39 -2.62 -41.94
CA ALA A 9 -17.28 -4.00 -42.40
C ALA A 9 -18.49 -4.42 -43.24
N ILE A 10 -19.70 -4.01 -42.82
CA ILE A 10 -20.94 -4.25 -43.59
C ILE A 10 -20.93 -3.48 -44.92
N VAL A 11 -20.44 -2.23 -44.92
CA VAL A 11 -20.32 -1.41 -46.15
C VAL A 11 -19.25 -1.99 -47.10
N MET A 12 -18.14 -2.50 -46.57
CA MET A 12 -17.11 -3.16 -47.38
C MET A 12 -17.65 -4.42 -48.07
N ASP A 13 -18.45 -5.22 -47.36
CA ASP A 13 -19.11 -6.43 -47.89
C ASP A 13 -20.12 -6.09 -49.01
N GLN A 14 -20.87 -4.98 -48.84
CA GLN A 14 -21.77 -4.47 -49.87
C GLN A 14 -21.03 -3.94 -51.12
N CYS A 15 -19.91 -3.24 -50.95
CA CYS A 15 -19.10 -2.75 -52.07
C CYS A 15 -18.46 -3.89 -52.89
N THR A 16 -18.04 -4.98 -52.26
CA THR A 16 -17.56 -6.18 -52.99
C THR A 16 -18.64 -6.84 -53.82
N ASN A 17 -19.90 -6.84 -53.36
CA ASN A 17 -21.03 -7.40 -54.09
C ASN A 17 -21.50 -6.52 -55.27
N GLU A 18 -21.36 -5.20 -55.21
CA GLU A 18 -21.70 -4.31 -56.34
C GLU A 18 -20.65 -4.35 -57.46
N THR A 19 -19.38 -4.52 -57.13
CA THR A 19 -18.30 -4.58 -58.14
C THR A 19 -18.42 -5.83 -59.03
N ILE A 20 -18.91 -6.95 -58.48
CA ILE A 20 -19.16 -8.20 -59.21
C ILE A 20 -20.38 -8.08 -60.14
N LYS A 21 -21.41 -7.31 -59.75
CA LYS A 21 -22.58 -7.03 -60.62
C LYS A 21 -22.21 -6.12 -61.80
N GLY A 22 -21.23 -5.22 -61.63
CA GLY A 22 -20.76 -4.32 -62.69
C GLY A 22 -19.99 -5.02 -63.83
N GLU A 23 -19.21 -6.06 -63.54
CA GLU A 23 -18.48 -6.82 -64.57
C GLU A 23 -19.37 -7.80 -65.33
N HIS A 24 -20.42 -8.35 -64.70
CA HIS A 24 -21.34 -9.27 -65.36
C HIS A 24 -22.25 -8.57 -66.39
N LEU A 25 -22.61 -7.29 -66.15
CA LEU A 25 -23.39 -6.49 -67.09
C LEU A 25 -22.60 -6.05 -68.34
N LYS A 26 -21.27 -5.97 -68.26
CA LYS A 26 -20.43 -5.52 -69.39
C LYS A 26 -20.11 -6.63 -70.39
N LYS A 27 -20.26 -7.90 -70.02
CA LYS A 27 -20.11 -9.06 -70.92
C LYS A 27 -21.40 -9.47 -71.63
N GLN A 28 -22.57 -8.96 -71.22
CA GLN A 28 -23.85 -9.35 -71.79
C GLN A 28 -24.29 -8.52 -73.01
N PHE A 29 -23.52 -7.51 -73.42
CA PHE A 29 -23.88 -6.62 -74.52
C PHE A 29 -23.29 -7.00 -75.89
N LEU A 30 -22.59 -8.13 -76.03
CA LEU A 30 -21.86 -8.49 -77.26
C LEU A 30 -22.03 -9.93 -77.76
N SER A 31 -23.14 -10.60 -77.46
CA SER A 31 -23.49 -11.86 -78.14
C SER A 31 -25.00 -12.07 -78.25
N ASN A 32 -25.62 -11.34 -79.18
CA ASN A 32 -26.93 -11.69 -79.72
C ASN A 32 -26.75 -12.64 -80.91
N GLN A 33 -26.99 -13.94 -80.71
CA GLN A 33 -27.53 -14.83 -81.75
C GLN A 33 -28.11 -16.11 -81.13
N ILE A 34 -29.44 -16.05 -80.91
CA ILE A 34 -30.49 -17.06 -81.14
C ILE A 34 -30.04 -18.54 -81.10
N ILE A 35 -30.53 -19.29 -80.11
CA ILE A 35 -31.34 -20.52 -80.26
C ILE A 35 -32.03 -20.84 -78.91
N ASN A 36 -33.29 -21.24 -79.01
CA ASN A 36 -34.22 -21.70 -77.97
C ASN A 36 -33.60 -22.62 -76.90
N GLN A 37 -33.86 -22.31 -75.62
CA GLN A 37 -34.13 -23.33 -74.63
C GLN A 37 -35.00 -22.80 -73.48
N GLN A 38 -36.02 -23.58 -73.16
CA GLN A 38 -37.00 -23.43 -72.09
C GLN A 38 -36.37 -23.26 -70.71
N ASP A 39 -37.03 -22.42 -69.91
CA ASP A 39 -37.16 -22.43 -68.45
C ASP A 39 -35.97 -22.93 -67.61
N SER A 40 -35.23 -21.98 -67.04
CA SER A 40 -34.39 -22.17 -65.86
C SER A 40 -34.56 -21.04 -64.84
N TYR A 41 -35.80 -20.58 -64.65
CA TYR A 41 -36.16 -19.75 -63.50
C TYR A 41 -36.63 -20.66 -62.35
N ASP A 42 -35.67 -21.23 -61.61
CA ASP A 42 -35.82 -21.53 -60.16
C ASP A 42 -34.57 -22.12 -59.46
N VAL A 43 -33.37 -22.03 -60.05
CA VAL A 43 -32.16 -22.58 -59.40
C VAL A 43 -31.63 -21.68 -58.27
N ASN A 44 -31.94 -20.37 -58.28
CA ASN A 44 -31.49 -19.45 -57.23
C ASN A 44 -32.43 -19.38 -56.01
N TYR A 45 -33.67 -19.90 -56.06
CA TYR A 45 -34.59 -19.84 -54.91
C TYR A 45 -34.42 -21.01 -53.93
N GLN A 46 -33.87 -22.15 -54.39
CA GLN A 46 -33.50 -23.27 -53.51
C GLN A 46 -32.20 -23.05 -52.73
N GLU A 47 -31.33 -22.13 -53.17
CA GLU A 47 -30.10 -21.78 -52.44
C GLU A 47 -30.42 -20.97 -51.16
N ASP A 48 -31.45 -20.13 -51.16
CA ASP A 48 -31.80 -19.30 -50.01
C ASP A 48 -32.52 -20.05 -48.88
N GLN A 49 -33.33 -21.09 -49.16
CA GLN A 49 -33.98 -21.86 -48.08
C GLN A 49 -33.01 -22.76 -47.29
N ASN A 50 -31.84 -23.09 -47.84
CA ASN A 50 -30.81 -23.82 -47.11
C ASN A 50 -29.94 -22.92 -46.20
N ASN A 51 -29.96 -21.59 -46.38
CA ASN A 51 -29.17 -20.67 -45.57
C ASN A 51 -29.68 -20.58 -44.12
N ASP A 52 -30.99 -20.70 -43.90
CA ASP A 52 -31.58 -20.68 -42.55
C ASP A 52 -31.07 -21.81 -41.64
N LYS A 53 -30.71 -22.96 -42.25
CA LYS A 53 -30.18 -24.12 -41.51
C LYS A 53 -28.81 -23.85 -40.88
N TYR A 54 -28.03 -22.93 -41.45
CA TYR A 54 -26.65 -22.65 -41.05
C TYR A 54 -26.45 -21.28 -40.37
N VAL A 55 -27.54 -20.57 -40.07
CA VAL A 55 -27.49 -19.27 -39.37
C VAL A 55 -26.65 -19.34 -38.10
N LEU A 56 -26.81 -20.42 -37.31
CA LEU A 56 -26.05 -20.60 -36.07
C LEU A 56 -24.54 -20.80 -36.33
N PHE A 57 -24.18 -21.50 -37.42
CA PHE A 57 -22.78 -21.70 -37.82
C PHE A 57 -22.13 -20.37 -38.25
N TYR A 58 -22.80 -19.59 -39.09
CA TYR A 58 -22.28 -18.27 -39.47
C TYR A 58 -22.21 -17.32 -38.28
N PHE A 59 -23.22 -17.33 -37.40
CA PHE A 59 -23.17 -16.58 -36.16
C PHE A 59 -22.00 -16.99 -35.28
N HIS A 60 -21.77 -18.30 -35.08
CA HIS A 60 -20.59 -18.82 -34.38
C HIS A 60 -19.29 -18.27 -34.95
N GLN A 61 -19.13 -18.34 -36.28
CA GLN A 61 -17.94 -17.88 -36.97
C GLN A 61 -17.66 -16.39 -36.74
N TYR A 62 -18.62 -15.53 -37.04
CA TYR A 62 -18.45 -14.08 -36.93
C TYR A 62 -18.40 -13.61 -35.47
N ALA A 63 -19.26 -14.15 -34.61
CA ALA A 63 -19.28 -13.80 -33.20
C ALA A 63 -17.95 -14.18 -32.53
N ASN A 64 -17.45 -15.40 -32.73
CA ASN A 64 -16.19 -15.81 -32.12
C ASN A 64 -15.01 -15.02 -32.67
N PHE A 65 -14.99 -14.67 -33.96
CA PHE A 65 -13.96 -13.79 -34.50
C PHE A 65 -13.93 -12.42 -33.80
N VAL A 66 -15.08 -11.78 -33.61
CA VAL A 66 -15.13 -10.48 -32.92
C VAL A 66 -14.81 -10.63 -31.42
N LEU A 67 -15.43 -11.60 -30.75
CA LEU A 67 -15.30 -11.78 -29.30
C LEU A 67 -13.88 -12.24 -28.92
N TRP A 68 -13.40 -13.35 -29.49
CA TRP A 68 -12.09 -13.92 -29.17
C TRP A 68 -10.94 -13.28 -29.96
N GLY A 69 -11.22 -12.76 -31.15
CA GLY A 69 -10.20 -12.10 -31.98
C GLY A 69 -9.87 -10.70 -31.48
N ILE A 70 -10.85 -9.95 -30.95
CA ILE A 70 -10.68 -8.54 -30.57
C ILE A 70 -11.05 -8.29 -29.11
N LEU A 71 -12.28 -8.65 -28.70
CA LEU A 71 -12.83 -8.21 -27.42
C LEU A 71 -12.08 -8.78 -26.21
N VAL A 72 -11.66 -10.04 -26.28
CA VAL A 72 -10.85 -10.68 -25.23
C VAL A 72 -9.50 -9.99 -25.06
N ASP A 73 -8.86 -9.56 -26.16
CA ASP A 73 -7.62 -8.78 -26.07
C ASP A 73 -7.85 -7.46 -25.33
N ILE A 74 -8.93 -6.73 -25.66
CA ILE A 74 -9.31 -5.51 -24.94
C ILE A 74 -9.53 -5.81 -23.45
N GLY A 75 -10.24 -6.89 -23.11
CA GLY A 75 -10.48 -7.28 -21.72
C GLY A 75 -9.20 -7.59 -20.94
N ILE A 76 -8.22 -8.23 -21.57
CA ILE A 76 -6.89 -8.49 -20.98
C ILE A 76 -6.11 -7.18 -20.82
N ILE A 77 -6.10 -6.33 -21.85
CA ILE A 77 -5.44 -5.02 -21.86
C ILE A 77 -5.99 -4.14 -20.73
N VAL A 78 -7.31 -4.06 -20.57
CA VAL A 78 -7.95 -3.27 -19.51
C VAL A 78 -7.55 -3.79 -18.13
N ASN A 79 -7.56 -5.10 -17.89
CA ASN A 79 -7.19 -5.64 -16.58
C ASN A 79 -5.71 -5.44 -16.26
N ARG A 80 -4.84 -5.67 -17.24
CA ARG A 80 -3.38 -5.62 -17.09
C ARG A 80 -2.87 -4.18 -16.96
N TYR A 81 -3.34 -3.28 -17.82
CA TYR A 81 -2.82 -1.92 -17.92
C TYR A 81 -3.74 -0.86 -17.30
N GLY A 82 -5.03 -1.16 -17.13
CA GLY A 82 -5.98 -0.31 -16.44
C GLY A 82 -5.81 -0.32 -14.92
N ILE A 83 -4.58 -0.45 -14.41
CA ILE A 83 -4.29 -0.44 -12.96
C ILE A 83 -4.81 0.83 -12.27
N LEU A 84 -4.98 1.91 -13.05
CA LEU A 84 -5.48 3.21 -12.64
C LEU A 84 -7.01 3.34 -12.73
N LEU A 85 -7.68 2.42 -13.42
CA LEU A 85 -9.13 2.47 -13.55
C LEU A 85 -9.76 1.93 -12.27
N LYS A 86 -10.50 2.81 -11.57
CA LYS A 86 -11.29 2.48 -10.37
C LYS A 86 -12.10 1.18 -10.54
N ASN A 87 -12.70 1.00 -11.71
CA ASN A 87 -13.58 -0.14 -12.01
C ASN A 87 -12.92 -1.19 -12.90
N LYS A 88 -11.59 -1.35 -12.88
CA LYS A 88 -10.90 -2.24 -13.84
C LYS A 88 -11.37 -3.70 -13.76
N ILE A 89 -11.66 -4.19 -12.56
CA ILE A 89 -12.08 -5.57 -12.33
C ILE A 89 -13.50 -5.76 -12.87
N GLU A 90 -14.37 -4.77 -12.66
CA GLU A 90 -15.73 -4.75 -13.20
C GLU A 90 -15.71 -4.68 -14.72
N ILE A 91 -14.92 -3.78 -15.31
CA ILE A 91 -14.81 -3.66 -16.76
C ILE A 91 -14.27 -4.97 -17.36
N HIS A 92 -13.22 -5.56 -16.77
CA HIS A 92 -12.72 -6.85 -17.21
C HIS A 92 -13.79 -7.94 -17.12
N ALA A 93 -14.50 -8.05 -15.99
CA ALA A 93 -15.56 -9.04 -15.80
C ALA A 93 -16.70 -8.86 -16.81
N ILE A 94 -17.11 -7.62 -17.09
CA ILE A 94 -18.16 -7.31 -18.08
C ILE A 94 -17.71 -7.72 -19.48
N ILE A 95 -16.52 -7.29 -19.90
CA ILE A 95 -15.97 -7.62 -21.23
C ILE A 95 -15.84 -9.14 -21.39
N MET A 96 -15.30 -9.84 -20.39
CA MET A 96 -15.17 -11.28 -20.43
C MET A 96 -16.52 -11.99 -20.41
N SER A 97 -17.52 -11.50 -19.67
CA SER A 97 -18.87 -12.08 -19.68
C SER A 97 -19.54 -11.92 -21.05
N ILE A 98 -19.35 -10.76 -21.71
CA ILE A 98 -19.85 -10.52 -23.08
C ILE A 98 -19.16 -11.44 -24.09
N ALA A 99 -17.88 -11.78 -23.91
CA ALA A 99 -17.20 -12.73 -24.78
C ALA A 99 -17.63 -14.19 -24.52
N VAL A 100 -17.71 -14.56 -23.24
CA VAL A 100 -17.89 -15.95 -22.81
C VAL A 100 -19.33 -16.43 -22.95
N LEU A 101 -20.32 -15.64 -22.49
CA LEU A 101 -21.71 -16.11 -22.45
C LEU A 101 -22.27 -16.44 -23.84
N PRO A 102 -22.10 -15.59 -24.88
CA PRO A 102 -22.53 -15.93 -26.23
C PRO A 102 -21.77 -17.14 -26.78
N SER A 103 -20.46 -17.26 -26.51
CA SER A 103 -19.67 -18.42 -26.94
C SER A 103 -20.21 -19.72 -26.36
N ILE A 104 -20.52 -19.75 -25.05
CA ILE A 104 -21.13 -20.91 -24.39
C ILE A 104 -22.49 -21.24 -25.02
N ILE A 105 -23.36 -20.24 -25.17
CA ILE A 105 -24.72 -20.42 -25.68
C ILE A 105 -24.68 -21.00 -27.10
N VAL A 106 -23.90 -20.39 -28.00
CA VAL A 106 -23.79 -20.81 -29.39
C VAL A 106 -23.21 -22.22 -29.50
N GLU A 107 -22.14 -22.51 -28.75
CA GLU A 107 -21.51 -23.83 -28.77
C GLU A 107 -22.50 -24.91 -28.28
N LEU A 108 -23.22 -24.66 -27.19
CA LEU A 108 -24.24 -25.58 -26.69
C LEU A 108 -25.36 -25.79 -27.71
N PHE A 109 -25.84 -24.74 -28.36
CA PHE A 109 -26.85 -24.88 -29.42
C PHE A 109 -26.31 -25.63 -30.64
N MET A 110 -25.05 -25.45 -31.02
CA MET A 110 -24.43 -26.20 -32.12
C MET A 110 -24.29 -27.69 -31.78
N ILE A 111 -23.90 -28.01 -30.54
CA ILE A 111 -23.85 -29.39 -30.03
C ILE A 111 -25.25 -30.02 -30.04
N ILE A 112 -26.26 -29.31 -29.54
CA ILE A 112 -27.63 -29.83 -29.44
C ILE A 112 -28.29 -29.97 -30.81
N SER A 113 -28.09 -29.00 -31.70
CA SER A 113 -28.71 -29.02 -33.02
C SER A 113 -28.05 -30.01 -33.98
N GLY A 114 -26.78 -30.38 -33.76
CA GLY A 114 -26.02 -31.24 -34.65
C GLY A 114 -25.87 -30.69 -36.08
N ASN A 115 -26.22 -29.42 -36.29
CA ASN A 115 -26.31 -28.79 -37.62
C ASN A 115 -25.01 -28.09 -37.98
N THR A 116 -23.94 -28.87 -38.17
CA THR A 116 -22.71 -28.34 -38.77
C THR A 116 -22.74 -28.57 -40.28
N PRO A 117 -22.40 -27.56 -41.11
CA PRO A 117 -22.22 -27.79 -42.54
C PRO A 117 -21.09 -28.79 -42.77
N ASN A 118 -21.26 -29.66 -43.76
CA ASN A 118 -20.19 -30.55 -44.20
C ASN A 118 -19.24 -29.72 -45.05
N LEU A 119 -18.14 -29.24 -44.45
CA LEU A 119 -17.16 -28.40 -45.13
C LEU A 119 -16.30 -29.28 -46.04
N ASN A 120 -16.31 -29.00 -47.35
CA ASN A 120 -15.64 -29.82 -48.34
C ASN A 120 -14.11 -29.83 -48.09
N GLY A 121 -13.53 -31.03 -47.99
CA GLY A 121 -12.08 -31.22 -48.00
C GLY A 121 -11.35 -31.13 -46.66
N ASN A 122 -12.03 -31.05 -45.51
CA ASN A 122 -11.32 -30.96 -44.22
C ASN A 122 -12.00 -31.57 -42.98
N GLN A 123 -12.64 -32.73 -43.13
CA GLN A 123 -13.34 -33.43 -42.04
C GLN A 123 -12.46 -33.71 -40.82
N ASN A 124 -11.17 -34.04 -41.04
CA ASN A 124 -10.22 -34.26 -39.94
C ASN A 124 -9.99 -32.98 -39.12
N LEU A 125 -9.82 -31.83 -39.78
CA LEU A 125 -9.63 -30.56 -39.08
C LEU A 125 -10.90 -30.12 -38.37
N GLN A 126 -12.07 -30.38 -38.95
CA GLN A 126 -13.36 -30.14 -38.28
C GLN A 126 -13.49 -30.96 -36.99
N GLY A 127 -13.10 -32.24 -37.03
CA GLY A 127 -13.04 -33.09 -35.83
C GLY A 127 -12.10 -32.53 -34.76
N VAL A 128 -10.88 -32.14 -35.15
CA VAL A 128 -9.90 -31.53 -34.23
C VAL A 128 -10.40 -30.21 -33.65
N HIS A 129 -10.97 -29.33 -34.49
CA HIS A 129 -11.58 -28.07 -34.08
C HIS A 129 -12.68 -28.29 -33.04
N SER A 130 -13.55 -29.28 -33.27
CA SER A 130 -14.66 -29.61 -32.36
C SER A 130 -14.16 -30.16 -31.03
N ILE A 131 -13.20 -31.10 -31.04
CA ILE A 131 -12.61 -31.68 -29.81
C ILE A 131 -11.94 -30.61 -28.95
N ILE A 132 -11.08 -29.78 -29.56
CA ILE A 132 -10.43 -28.69 -28.83
C ILE A 132 -11.50 -27.67 -28.38
N GLY A 133 -12.61 -27.54 -29.12
CA GLY A 133 -13.71 -26.61 -28.84
C GLY A 133 -14.43 -27.00 -27.56
N TYR A 134 -14.69 -28.30 -27.36
CA TYR A 134 -15.26 -28.82 -26.13
C TYR A 134 -14.34 -28.67 -24.91
N ILE A 135 -13.03 -28.92 -25.07
CA ILE A 135 -12.05 -28.69 -24.01
C ILE A 135 -12.01 -27.20 -23.65
N PHE A 136 -12.00 -26.34 -24.66
CA PHE A 136 -12.01 -24.89 -24.52
C PHE A 136 -13.28 -24.40 -23.81
N LEU A 137 -14.45 -24.93 -24.16
CA LEU A 137 -15.73 -24.64 -23.50
C LEU A 137 -15.68 -24.99 -22.00
N ALA A 138 -15.18 -26.18 -21.65
CA ALA A 138 -15.04 -26.58 -20.25
C ALA A 138 -14.14 -25.64 -19.45
N PHE A 139 -13.00 -25.23 -20.03
CA PHE A 139 -12.09 -24.27 -19.40
C PHE A 139 -12.70 -22.87 -19.27
N ILE A 140 -13.46 -22.40 -20.26
CA ILE A 140 -14.16 -21.12 -20.18
C ILE A 140 -15.15 -21.09 -19.00
N ILE A 141 -15.93 -22.16 -18.81
CA ILE A 141 -16.86 -22.27 -17.68
C ILE A 141 -16.11 -22.22 -16.35
N LEU A 142 -15.04 -23.03 -16.22
CA LEU A 142 -14.21 -23.06 -15.03
C LEU A 142 -13.58 -21.69 -14.72
N GLN A 143 -13.06 -21.01 -15.76
CA GLN A 143 -12.44 -19.70 -15.65
C GLN A 143 -13.44 -18.61 -15.24
N THR A 144 -14.68 -18.70 -15.72
CA THR A 144 -15.76 -17.76 -15.36
C THR A 144 -16.13 -17.91 -13.89
N ILE A 145 -16.35 -19.14 -13.42
CA ILE A 145 -16.62 -19.43 -12.01
C ILE A 145 -15.43 -18.97 -11.14
N GLY A 146 -14.20 -19.29 -11.55
CA GLY A 146 -12.98 -18.86 -10.87
C GLY A 146 -12.84 -17.34 -10.78
N GLY A 147 -13.17 -16.62 -11.87
CA GLY A 147 -13.16 -15.16 -11.91
C GLY A 147 -14.17 -14.53 -10.95
N ILE A 148 -15.38 -15.09 -10.87
CA ILE A 148 -16.41 -14.65 -9.91
C ILE A 148 -15.93 -14.87 -8.46
N ILE A 149 -15.39 -16.04 -8.15
CA ILE A 149 -14.84 -16.36 -6.82
C ILE A 149 -13.72 -15.38 -6.44
N ILE A 150 -12.81 -15.07 -7.37
CA ILE A 150 -11.71 -14.13 -7.13
C ILE A 150 -12.23 -12.70 -6.94
N LYS A 151 -13.21 -12.27 -7.74
CA LYS A 151 -13.83 -10.94 -7.58
C LYS A 151 -14.40 -10.77 -6.18
N PHE A 152 -15.22 -11.72 -5.73
CA PHE A 152 -15.75 -11.72 -4.37
C PHE A 152 -14.64 -11.83 -3.32
N GLY A 153 -13.57 -12.55 -3.63
CA GLY A 153 -12.39 -12.66 -2.76
C GLY A 153 -11.64 -11.34 -2.55
N ILE A 154 -11.37 -10.61 -3.63
CA ILE A 154 -10.70 -9.30 -3.61
C ILE A 154 -11.56 -8.25 -2.89
N GLN A 155 -12.88 -8.27 -3.14
CA GLN A 155 -13.85 -7.36 -2.54
C GLN A 155 -14.16 -7.70 -1.07
N SER A 156 -13.76 -8.87 -0.59
CA SER A 156 -13.97 -9.25 0.81
C SER A 156 -13.09 -8.44 1.75
N VAL A 157 -13.69 -8.02 2.88
CA VAL A 157 -12.97 -7.39 4.01
C VAL A 157 -12.28 -8.43 4.89
N LYS A 158 -12.54 -9.73 4.69
CA LYS A 158 -11.88 -10.80 5.44
C LYS A 158 -10.53 -11.14 4.81
N THR A 159 -9.54 -11.45 5.64
CA THR A 159 -8.23 -11.92 5.20
C THR A 159 -8.38 -13.19 4.37
N GLN A 160 -7.73 -13.23 3.20
CA GLN A 160 -7.74 -14.40 2.32
C GLN A 160 -6.31 -14.85 2.02
N THR A 161 -5.79 -15.77 2.82
CA THR A 161 -4.47 -16.40 2.65
C THR A 161 -4.29 -17.03 1.25
N HIS A 162 -5.37 -17.56 0.67
CA HIS A 162 -5.35 -18.27 -0.61
C HIS A 162 -5.59 -17.38 -1.84
N LEU A 163 -5.81 -16.07 -1.68
CA LEU A 163 -6.16 -15.20 -2.80
C LEU A 163 -5.05 -15.14 -3.87
N LYS A 164 -3.78 -15.16 -3.46
CA LYS A 164 -2.63 -15.19 -4.38
C LYS A 164 -2.61 -16.44 -5.24
N ILE A 165 -2.85 -17.61 -4.64
CA ILE A 165 -2.86 -18.90 -5.36
C ILE A 165 -4.04 -18.93 -6.34
N LYS A 166 -5.23 -18.53 -5.88
CA LYS A 166 -6.43 -18.45 -6.74
C LYS A 166 -6.20 -17.49 -7.92
N SER A 167 -5.65 -16.30 -7.65
CA SER A 167 -5.32 -15.33 -8.69
C SER A 167 -4.29 -15.88 -9.67
N LEU A 168 -3.26 -16.58 -9.22
CA LEU A 168 -2.25 -17.18 -10.09
C LEU A 168 -2.86 -18.26 -10.99
N LEU A 169 -3.69 -19.15 -10.43
CA LEU A 169 -4.38 -20.19 -11.19
C LEU A 169 -5.29 -19.58 -12.26
N HIS A 170 -6.06 -18.53 -11.92
CA HIS A 170 -6.90 -17.83 -12.87
C HIS A 170 -6.09 -17.11 -13.96
N ILE A 171 -4.92 -16.57 -13.63
CA ILE A 171 -4.03 -15.95 -14.63
C ILE A 171 -3.50 -17.02 -15.59
N ILE A 172 -2.99 -18.15 -15.07
CA ILE A 172 -2.43 -19.23 -15.89
C ILE A 172 -3.53 -19.82 -16.78
N LEU A 173 -4.67 -20.22 -16.19
CA LEU A 173 -5.81 -20.76 -16.93
C LEU A 173 -6.33 -19.76 -17.97
N GLY A 174 -6.39 -18.48 -17.62
CA GLY A 174 -6.76 -17.42 -18.56
C GLY A 174 -5.82 -17.32 -19.77
N TYR A 175 -4.51 -17.43 -19.59
CA TYR A 175 -3.56 -17.46 -20.71
C TYR A 175 -3.66 -18.74 -21.54
N THR A 176 -3.89 -19.89 -20.90
CA THR A 176 -4.13 -21.16 -21.59
C THR A 176 -5.37 -21.07 -22.47
N ILE A 177 -6.49 -20.57 -21.93
CA ILE A 177 -7.73 -20.32 -22.68
C ILE A 177 -7.46 -19.35 -23.81
N TYR A 178 -6.82 -18.21 -23.53
CA TYR A 178 -6.49 -17.24 -24.57
C TYR A 178 -5.73 -17.89 -25.75
N LEU A 179 -4.69 -18.69 -25.47
CA LEU A 179 -3.92 -19.37 -26.51
C LEU A 179 -4.77 -20.39 -27.29
N LEU A 180 -5.57 -21.21 -26.59
CA LEU A 180 -6.46 -22.17 -27.23
C LEU A 180 -7.51 -21.47 -28.10
N GLY A 181 -8.12 -20.38 -27.63
CA GLY A 181 -9.08 -19.59 -28.39
C GLY A 181 -8.46 -19.00 -29.66
N LYS A 182 -7.21 -18.53 -29.58
CA LYS A 182 -6.46 -18.06 -30.75
C LYS A 182 -6.16 -19.16 -31.77
N ILE A 183 -5.77 -20.36 -31.31
CA ILE A 183 -5.61 -21.54 -32.19
C ILE A 183 -6.94 -21.90 -32.83
N GLN A 184 -8.03 -21.88 -32.06
CA GLN A 184 -9.36 -22.21 -32.54
C GLN A 184 -9.87 -21.27 -33.63
N LEU A 185 -9.64 -19.97 -33.47
CA LEU A 185 -9.93 -19.00 -34.52
C LEU A 185 -9.14 -19.28 -35.79
N GLY A 186 -7.86 -19.67 -35.67
CA GLY A 186 -7.04 -20.05 -36.81
C GLY A 186 -7.61 -21.26 -37.56
N PHE A 187 -8.05 -22.30 -36.84
CA PHE A 187 -8.71 -23.47 -37.45
C PHE A 187 -10.04 -23.12 -38.08
N GLY A 188 -10.93 -22.42 -37.37
CA GLY A 188 -12.23 -21.99 -37.88
C GLY A 188 -12.10 -21.16 -39.15
N TYR A 189 -11.15 -20.23 -39.16
CA TYR A 189 -10.87 -19.42 -40.33
C TYR A 189 -10.29 -20.23 -41.49
N TYR A 190 -9.30 -21.11 -41.24
CA TYR A 190 -8.73 -21.94 -42.30
C TYR A 190 -9.77 -22.85 -42.95
N MET A 191 -10.69 -23.42 -42.16
CA MET A 191 -11.81 -24.21 -42.68
C MET A 191 -12.72 -23.37 -43.57
N THR A 192 -13.09 -22.16 -43.14
CA THR A 192 -13.88 -21.23 -43.96
C THR A 192 -13.14 -20.84 -45.24
N TYR A 193 -11.85 -20.55 -45.16
CA TYR A 193 -11.03 -20.22 -46.32
C TYR A 193 -10.95 -21.39 -47.30
N ALA A 194 -10.74 -22.62 -46.82
CA ALA A 194 -10.67 -23.80 -47.67
C ALA A 194 -11.98 -24.00 -48.45
N ASP A 195 -13.12 -23.79 -47.78
CA ASP A 195 -14.44 -23.83 -48.40
C ASP A 195 -14.64 -22.68 -49.41
N LEU A 196 -14.35 -21.43 -49.05
CA LEU A 196 -14.46 -20.28 -49.97
C LEU A 196 -13.50 -20.38 -51.16
N LYS A 197 -12.30 -20.94 -50.97
CA LYS A 197 -11.32 -21.17 -52.03
C LYS A 197 -11.84 -22.18 -53.05
N TYR A 198 -12.58 -23.20 -52.61
CA TYR A 198 -13.24 -24.15 -53.50
C TYR A 198 -14.17 -23.43 -54.50
N TYR A 199 -14.83 -22.35 -54.06
CA TYR A 199 -15.67 -21.49 -54.89
C TYR A 199 -14.94 -20.29 -55.54
N GLY A 200 -13.60 -20.23 -55.47
CA GLY A 200 -12.79 -19.16 -56.05
C GLY A 200 -12.84 -17.81 -55.31
N LYS A 201 -13.36 -17.76 -54.08
CA LYS A 201 -13.56 -16.52 -53.28
C LYS A 201 -12.70 -16.42 -52.01
N GLY A 202 -11.77 -17.35 -51.78
CA GLY A 202 -10.96 -17.38 -50.55
C GLY A 202 -9.75 -16.43 -50.57
N ASP A 203 -9.67 -15.50 -49.61
CA ASP A 203 -8.48 -14.65 -49.38
C ASP A 203 -7.89 -14.87 -47.98
N ILE A 204 -6.98 -15.83 -47.87
CA ILE A 204 -6.27 -16.16 -46.61
C ILE A 204 -5.32 -15.06 -46.15
N ILE A 205 -4.81 -14.24 -47.07
CA ILE A 205 -3.77 -13.25 -46.78
C ILE A 205 -4.37 -12.12 -45.95
N SER A 206 -5.53 -11.61 -46.35
CA SER A 206 -6.21 -10.52 -45.64
C SER A 206 -6.49 -10.84 -44.18
N PHE A 207 -6.91 -12.08 -43.86
CA PHE A 207 -7.12 -12.47 -42.47
C PHE A 207 -5.83 -12.53 -41.65
N TRP A 208 -4.78 -13.16 -42.15
CA TRP A 208 -3.51 -13.21 -41.42
C TRP A 208 -2.91 -11.83 -41.22
N CYS A 209 -3.11 -10.90 -42.18
CA CYS A 209 -2.75 -9.50 -42.00
C CYS A 209 -3.53 -8.83 -40.86
N VAL A 210 -4.86 -8.97 -40.80
CA VAL A 210 -5.70 -8.43 -39.72
C VAL A 210 -5.31 -9.05 -38.37
N TYR A 211 -5.12 -10.37 -38.34
CA TYR A 211 -4.79 -11.10 -37.13
C TYR A 211 -3.38 -10.75 -36.62
N ALA A 212 -2.39 -10.68 -37.51
CA ALA A 212 -1.04 -10.23 -37.19
C ALA A 212 -1.03 -8.78 -36.71
N PHE A 213 -1.87 -7.91 -37.29
CA PHE A 213 -2.01 -6.52 -36.84
C PHE A 213 -2.55 -6.44 -35.41
N ILE A 214 -3.60 -7.18 -35.07
CA ILE A 214 -4.15 -7.24 -33.70
C ILE A 214 -3.09 -7.74 -32.71
N PHE A 215 -2.35 -8.79 -33.07
CA PHE A 215 -1.29 -9.34 -32.23
C PHE A 215 -0.12 -8.36 -32.05
N LEU A 216 0.32 -7.71 -33.12
CA LEU A 216 1.38 -6.70 -33.11
C LEU A 216 0.98 -5.52 -32.23
N TRP A 217 -0.27 -5.06 -32.33
CA TRP A 217 -0.81 -4.00 -31.49
C TRP A 217 -0.67 -4.35 -30.00
N ARG A 218 -0.98 -5.58 -29.61
CA ARG A 218 -0.79 -6.04 -28.23
C ARG A 218 0.67 -6.00 -27.78
N ILE A 219 1.61 -6.42 -28.62
CA ILE A 219 3.06 -6.34 -28.33
C ILE A 219 3.47 -4.88 -28.13
N ILE A 220 3.01 -3.98 -29.00
CA ILE A 220 3.29 -2.55 -28.90
C ILE A 220 2.78 -1.99 -27.56
N PHE A 221 1.56 -2.35 -27.15
CA PHE A 221 1.01 -1.95 -25.84
C PHE A 221 1.84 -2.48 -24.66
N GLU A 222 2.30 -3.72 -24.70
CA GLU A 222 3.16 -4.29 -23.65
C GLU A 222 4.49 -3.55 -23.56
N ILE A 223 5.12 -3.21 -24.70
CA ILE A 223 6.36 -2.42 -24.74
C ILE A 223 6.13 -1.03 -24.12
N PHE A 224 5.05 -0.35 -24.48
CA PHE A 224 4.71 0.96 -23.92
C PHE A 224 4.39 0.91 -22.43
N TYR A 225 3.74 -0.18 -21.98
CA TYR A 225 3.47 -0.42 -20.57
C TYR A 225 4.75 -0.65 -19.76
N GLN A 226 5.64 -1.53 -20.24
CA GLN A 226 6.91 -1.82 -19.58
C GLN A 226 7.82 -0.58 -19.49
N LYS A 227 7.75 0.31 -20.50
CA LYS A 227 8.43 1.61 -20.48
C LYS A 227 7.75 2.66 -19.59
N GLY A 228 6.60 2.36 -18.98
CA GLY A 228 5.84 3.29 -18.13
C GLY A 228 5.18 4.46 -18.88
N GLN A 229 5.17 4.45 -20.21
CA GLN A 229 4.63 5.56 -21.01
C GLN A 229 3.10 5.64 -20.94
N ILE A 230 2.42 4.48 -20.88
CA ILE A 230 0.96 4.45 -20.69
C ILE A 230 0.57 5.12 -19.38
N TYR A 231 1.33 4.85 -18.32
CA TYR A 231 1.12 5.43 -17.00
C TYR A 231 1.26 6.96 -17.02
N SER A 232 2.28 7.49 -17.69
CA SER A 232 2.48 8.95 -17.77
C SER A 232 1.35 9.65 -18.56
N ILE A 233 0.81 9.01 -19.61
CA ILE A 233 -0.30 9.58 -20.40
C ILE A 233 -1.58 9.70 -19.56
N PHE A 234 -1.98 8.64 -18.86
CA PHE A 234 -3.20 8.67 -18.05
C PHE A 234 -3.07 9.62 -16.85
N THR A 235 -1.92 9.64 -16.19
CA THR A 235 -1.72 10.50 -15.01
C THR A 235 -1.56 11.98 -15.35
N LYS A 236 -1.07 12.32 -16.55
CA LYS A 236 -0.90 13.72 -16.97
C LYS A 236 -2.24 14.44 -17.17
N ASN A 237 -3.30 13.72 -17.55
CA ASN A 237 -4.63 14.29 -17.75
C ASN A 237 -5.41 14.51 -16.43
N ASP A 238 -5.23 13.64 -15.43
CA ASP A 238 -5.88 13.80 -14.12
C ASP A 238 -5.29 14.95 -13.27
N ARG A 239 -4.16 15.53 -13.68
CA ARG A 239 -3.56 16.71 -13.02
C ARG A 239 -4.34 18.00 -13.22
N LYS A 240 -5.35 18.04 -14.11
CA LYS A 240 -6.28 19.17 -14.15
C LYS A 240 -7.12 19.17 -12.88
N GLN A 241 -6.56 19.81 -11.84
CA GLN A 241 -7.20 20.33 -10.64
C GLN A 241 -8.61 19.76 -10.44
N LYS A 242 -8.72 18.55 -9.90
CA LYS A 242 -9.87 18.28 -9.05
C LYS A 242 -9.81 19.38 -8.01
N GLU A 243 -10.77 20.30 -7.99
CA GLU A 243 -10.99 21.17 -6.84
C GLU A 243 -11.08 20.22 -5.65
N HIS A 244 -9.96 20.08 -4.94
CA HIS A 244 -9.87 19.21 -3.80
C HIS A 244 -10.92 19.73 -2.83
N SER A 245 -11.77 18.83 -2.31
CA SER A 245 -12.79 19.23 -1.35
C SER A 245 -12.05 19.84 -0.17
N LYS A 246 -11.97 21.18 -0.13
CA LYS A 246 -11.29 21.96 0.90
C LYS A 246 -11.67 21.45 2.29
N THR A 247 -12.90 21.00 2.45
CA THR A 247 -13.46 20.37 3.64
C THR A 247 -12.65 19.22 4.25
N LEU A 248 -12.12 18.27 3.46
CA LEU A 248 -11.36 17.12 4.03
C LEU A 248 -9.94 17.52 4.44
N GLN A 249 -9.29 18.37 3.65
CA GLN A 249 -7.95 18.86 3.98
C GLN A 249 -8.01 19.78 5.20
N GLU A 250 -8.97 20.72 5.23
CA GLU A 250 -9.17 21.67 6.32
C GLU A 250 -9.62 20.96 7.60
N SER A 251 -10.52 19.98 7.53
CA SER A 251 -10.93 19.21 8.72
C SER A 251 -9.79 18.35 9.28
N LEU A 252 -9.03 17.67 8.42
CA LEU A 252 -7.90 16.85 8.85
C LEU A 252 -6.76 17.71 9.42
N LEU A 253 -6.48 18.86 8.82
CA LEU A 253 -5.45 19.77 9.30
C LEU A 253 -5.83 20.35 10.68
N VAL A 254 -7.05 20.86 10.83
CA VAL A 254 -7.52 21.44 12.11
C VAL A 254 -7.58 20.37 13.21
N GLN A 255 -8.12 19.18 12.94
CA GLN A 255 -8.31 18.16 13.99
C GLN A 255 -7.04 17.37 14.36
N TYR A 256 -6.12 17.07 13.42
CA TYR A 256 -4.86 16.37 13.76
C TYR A 256 -3.89 17.25 14.55
N ILE A 257 -3.95 18.56 14.37
CA ILE A 257 -3.02 19.51 14.98
C ILE A 257 -3.60 20.09 16.28
N GLU A 258 -4.90 20.39 16.34
CA GLU A 258 -5.45 21.18 17.46
C GLU A 258 -6.20 20.35 18.51
N GLN A 259 -6.84 19.22 18.15
CA GLN A 259 -7.82 18.57 19.04
C GLN A 259 -7.53 17.09 19.36
N ASN A 260 -6.71 16.41 18.56
CA ASN A 260 -6.27 15.03 18.81
C ASN A 260 -7.39 13.97 18.93
N GLU A 261 -8.61 14.27 18.46
CA GLU A 261 -9.75 13.35 18.43
C GLU A 261 -9.84 12.59 17.11
N GLN A 262 -8.95 11.62 16.92
CA GLN A 262 -8.96 10.73 15.73
C GLN A 262 -10.31 10.01 15.51
N SER A 263 -11.09 9.79 16.58
CA SER A 263 -12.42 9.17 16.50
C SER A 263 -13.41 10.01 15.71
N GLN A 264 -13.39 11.34 15.84
CA GLN A 264 -14.30 12.21 15.08
C GLN A 264 -14.01 12.14 13.59
N ILE A 265 -12.73 12.24 13.21
CA ILE A 265 -12.27 12.10 11.81
C ILE A 265 -12.72 10.77 11.23
N TYR A 266 -12.50 9.68 11.98
CA TYR A 266 -12.85 8.35 11.51
C TYR A 266 -14.35 8.22 11.24
N ASN A 267 -15.18 8.82 12.09
CA ASN A 267 -16.64 8.82 11.94
C ASN A 267 -17.09 9.72 10.78
N GLU A 268 -16.54 10.94 10.66
CA GLU A 268 -16.90 11.88 9.60
C GLU A 268 -16.52 11.36 8.21
N PHE A 269 -15.36 10.71 8.11
CA PHE A 269 -14.83 10.17 6.85
C PHE A 269 -14.91 8.64 6.77
N GLN A 270 -15.89 8.04 7.44
CA GLN A 270 -16.07 6.59 7.45
C GLN A 270 -16.36 6.02 6.04
N SER A 271 -16.90 6.81 5.12
CA SER A 271 -17.15 6.39 3.73
C SER A 271 -15.93 6.56 2.80
N LYS A 272 -14.90 7.30 3.21
CA LYS A 272 -13.71 7.57 2.40
C LYS A 272 -12.57 6.63 2.76
N LEU A 273 -11.74 6.27 1.78
CA LEU A 273 -10.48 5.56 2.02
C LEU A 273 -9.34 6.57 2.00
N TRP A 274 -8.91 7.01 3.17
CA TRP A 274 -7.79 7.95 3.31
C TRP A 274 -6.67 7.34 4.15
N LEU A 275 -5.45 7.82 3.96
CA LEU A 275 -4.22 7.37 4.60
C LEU A 275 -3.22 8.53 4.70
N ILE A 276 -2.24 8.39 5.59
CA ILE A 276 -1.13 9.32 5.74
C ILE A 276 0.13 8.65 5.20
N PHE A 277 0.85 9.31 4.30
CA PHE A 277 2.11 8.84 3.74
C PHE A 277 3.10 9.99 3.71
N ASN A 278 4.19 9.90 4.48
CA ASN A 278 5.22 10.95 4.54
C ASN A 278 4.64 12.35 4.87
N ASN A 279 3.72 12.41 5.83
CA ASN A 279 2.93 13.59 6.19
C ASN A 279 1.98 14.10 5.10
N GLU A 280 1.88 13.44 3.95
CA GLU A 280 0.87 13.74 2.94
C GLU A 280 -0.41 12.96 3.25
N ILE A 281 -1.56 13.61 3.11
CA ILE A 281 -2.87 12.97 3.22
C ILE A 281 -3.23 12.48 1.82
N ILE A 282 -3.56 11.20 1.68
CA ILE A 282 -3.87 10.57 0.41
C ILE A 282 -5.31 10.08 0.43
N ASP A 283 -6.09 10.39 -0.61
CA ASP A 283 -7.44 9.84 -0.83
C ASP A 283 -7.40 8.75 -1.93
N LEU A 284 -7.63 7.51 -1.51
CA LEU A 284 -7.71 6.34 -2.37
C LEU A 284 -9.15 5.83 -2.52
N THR A 285 -10.17 6.67 -2.34
CA THR A 285 -11.58 6.25 -2.43
C THR A 285 -11.91 5.64 -3.80
N GLY A 286 -12.15 4.33 -3.80
CA GLY A 286 -12.40 3.53 -5.01
C GLY A 286 -11.22 2.71 -5.51
N PHE A 287 -10.03 2.85 -4.94
CA PHE A 287 -8.91 1.99 -5.29
C PHE A 287 -9.09 0.59 -4.71
N PHE A 288 -8.77 -0.42 -5.52
CA PHE A 288 -8.68 -1.81 -5.08
C PHE A 288 -7.22 -2.20 -4.87
N HIS A 289 -6.89 -2.65 -3.67
CA HIS A 289 -5.57 -3.21 -3.40
C HIS A 289 -5.43 -4.59 -4.06
N PRO A 290 -4.33 -4.89 -4.78
CA PRO A 290 -4.13 -6.22 -5.38
C PRO A 290 -4.02 -7.34 -4.35
N GLY A 291 -3.61 -7.02 -3.11
CA GLY A 291 -3.57 -7.97 -1.99
C GLY A 291 -4.90 -8.16 -1.26
N GLY A 292 -5.98 -7.50 -1.69
CA GLY A 292 -7.32 -7.56 -1.08
C GLY A 292 -7.69 -6.31 -0.30
N GLN A 293 -8.99 -5.99 -0.28
CA GLN A 293 -9.50 -4.75 0.32
C GLN A 293 -9.29 -4.66 1.84
N TYR A 294 -9.18 -5.80 2.54
CA TYR A 294 -8.89 -5.81 3.97
C TYR A 294 -7.65 -4.99 4.35
N ILE A 295 -6.63 -4.93 3.48
CA ILE A 295 -5.40 -4.16 3.72
C ILE A 295 -5.72 -2.67 3.81
N TRP A 296 -6.56 -2.18 2.90
CA TRP A 296 -7.04 -0.80 2.90
C TRP A 296 -7.89 -0.50 4.13
N GLU A 297 -8.79 -1.38 4.52
CA GLU A 297 -9.58 -1.18 5.74
C GLU A 297 -8.70 -1.14 7.01
N LYS A 298 -7.62 -1.93 7.05
CA LYS A 298 -6.66 -1.92 8.17
C LYS A 298 -5.68 -0.75 8.16
N ALA A 299 -5.41 -0.18 6.99
CA ALA A 299 -4.50 0.94 6.79
C ALA A 299 -5.22 2.31 6.82
N LYS A 300 -6.55 2.29 6.70
CA LYS A 300 -7.39 3.48 6.68
C LYS A 300 -7.14 4.36 7.91
N GLY A 301 -6.88 5.63 7.64
CA GLY A 301 -6.63 6.67 8.63
C GLY A 301 -5.29 6.58 9.36
N ARG A 302 -4.36 5.76 8.86
CA ARG A 302 -3.06 5.51 9.50
C ARG A 302 -1.92 6.04 8.66
N GLU A 303 -0.78 6.23 9.32
CA GLU A 303 0.52 6.33 8.65
C GLU A 303 0.85 4.99 7.98
N VAL A 304 1.14 4.99 6.68
CA VAL A 304 1.36 3.76 5.89
C VAL A 304 2.77 3.60 5.34
N SER A 305 3.67 4.57 5.51
CA SER A 305 5.01 4.51 4.93
C SER A 305 5.76 3.25 5.33
N ARG A 306 5.58 2.75 6.56
CA ARG A 306 6.21 1.50 7.01
C ARG A 306 5.79 0.27 6.20
N PHE A 307 4.54 0.23 5.75
CA PHE A 307 4.01 -0.83 4.91
C PHE A 307 4.44 -0.63 3.45
N ILE A 308 4.38 0.62 2.96
CA ILE A 308 4.74 0.95 1.57
C ILE A 308 6.20 0.63 1.27
N TYR A 309 7.12 0.98 2.17
CA TYR A 309 8.56 0.68 2.00
C TYR A 309 8.94 -0.74 2.43
N GLY A 310 7.97 -1.58 2.82
CA GLY A 310 8.24 -2.95 3.25
C GLY A 310 9.12 -3.03 4.50
N GLY A 311 9.01 -2.04 5.40
CA GLY A 311 9.66 -2.06 6.71
C GLY A 311 8.96 -3.03 7.67
N CYS A 312 7.63 -3.19 7.53
CA CYS A 312 6.84 -4.18 8.26
C CYS A 312 5.64 -4.67 7.44
N GLY A 313 5.05 -5.78 7.87
CA GLY A 313 3.72 -6.23 7.44
C GLY A 313 2.61 -5.56 8.26
N LEU A 314 1.36 -5.98 8.05
CA LEU A 314 0.25 -5.60 8.94
C LEU A 314 0.40 -6.31 10.29
N GLU A 315 0.07 -5.59 11.37
CA GLU A 315 0.38 -6.02 12.74
C GLU A 315 -0.45 -7.23 13.20
N ASP A 316 -1.59 -7.47 12.55
CA ASP A 316 -2.43 -8.65 12.78
C ASP A 316 -1.84 -9.94 12.17
N GLY A 317 -0.67 -9.87 11.54
CA GLY A 317 0.02 -11.01 10.94
C GLY A 317 -0.61 -11.50 9.65
N THR A 318 -1.64 -10.82 9.15
CA THR A 318 -2.40 -11.25 7.96
C THR A 318 -1.69 -10.94 6.65
N ALA A 319 -0.84 -9.91 6.64
CA ALA A 319 -0.06 -9.48 5.49
C ALA A 319 1.44 -9.50 5.81
N GLN A 320 2.20 -10.20 4.97
CA GLN A 320 3.66 -10.17 5.01
C GLN A 320 4.19 -8.81 4.52
N GLN A 321 5.39 -8.46 4.98
CA GLN A 321 6.12 -7.29 4.49
C GLN A 321 6.27 -7.33 2.96
N TYR A 322 5.97 -6.22 2.29
CA TYR A 322 6.06 -6.12 0.84
C TYR A 322 6.54 -4.71 0.43
N PRO A 323 7.77 -4.56 -0.09
CA PRO A 323 8.23 -3.28 -0.58
C PRO A 323 7.54 -2.95 -1.90
N HIS A 324 6.86 -1.82 -1.95
CA HIS A 324 6.16 -1.36 -3.15
C HIS A 324 7.14 -0.76 -4.16
N SER A 325 6.78 -0.84 -5.45
CA SER A 325 7.60 -0.29 -6.52
C SER A 325 7.55 1.25 -6.54
N LYS A 326 8.56 1.89 -7.15
CA LYS A 326 8.56 3.35 -7.36
C LYS A 326 7.30 3.83 -8.08
N ASN A 327 6.78 3.05 -9.03
CA ASN A 327 5.55 3.38 -9.74
C ASN A 327 4.31 3.39 -8.82
N ALA A 328 4.23 2.45 -7.87
CA ALA A 328 3.15 2.44 -6.88
C ALA A 328 3.26 3.66 -5.94
N ILE A 329 4.48 4.06 -5.55
CA ILE A 329 4.70 5.27 -4.74
C ILE A 329 4.31 6.53 -5.53
N THR A 330 4.72 6.65 -6.80
CA THR A 330 4.29 7.76 -7.67
C THR A 330 2.77 7.80 -7.82
N LEU A 331 2.13 6.63 -7.89
CA LEU A 331 0.66 6.54 -7.96
C LEU A 331 0.01 7.07 -6.69
N LEU A 332 0.51 6.68 -5.52
CA LEU A 332 0.06 7.21 -4.23
C LEU A 332 0.22 8.74 -4.19
N LYS A 333 1.39 9.26 -4.61
CA LYS A 333 1.67 10.70 -4.62
C LYS A 333 0.76 11.50 -5.55
N ASN A 334 0.24 10.90 -6.61
CA ASN A 334 -0.74 11.55 -7.49
C ASN A 334 -2.14 11.69 -6.85
N HIS A 335 -2.36 11.08 -5.67
CA HIS A 335 -3.61 11.12 -4.91
C HIS A 335 -3.48 11.91 -3.61
N VAL A 336 -2.41 12.69 -3.47
CA VAL A 336 -2.20 13.59 -2.34
C VAL A 336 -3.24 14.69 -2.39
N ILE A 337 -3.99 14.82 -1.30
CA ILE A 337 -5.05 15.82 -1.13
C ILE A 337 -4.69 16.92 -0.11
N GLY A 338 -3.57 16.78 0.61
CA GLY A 338 -3.13 17.72 1.62
C GLY A 338 -1.85 17.27 2.31
N SER A 339 -1.35 18.07 3.26
CA SER A 339 -0.16 17.76 4.06
C SER A 339 -0.31 18.18 5.52
N LEU A 340 0.33 17.44 6.41
CA LEU A 340 0.42 17.70 7.85
C LEU A 340 1.67 18.57 8.11
N ASN A 341 1.68 19.81 7.63
CA ASN A 341 2.85 20.71 7.65
C ASN A 341 2.97 21.52 8.95
N ASN A 342 3.16 20.89 10.11
CA ASN A 342 3.06 21.64 11.38
C ASN A 342 4.21 21.48 12.38
N ILE A 343 5.27 20.71 12.08
CA ILE A 343 6.40 20.58 13.03
C ILE A 343 7.73 20.74 12.30
N THR A 344 8.29 21.95 12.40
CA THR A 344 9.65 22.27 11.95
C THR A 344 10.64 21.73 12.98
N PHE A 345 11.19 20.54 12.70
CA PHE A 345 12.18 19.90 13.56
C PHE A 345 13.61 20.23 13.16
N ALA A 346 13.85 20.26 11.85
CA ALA A 346 15.09 20.73 11.25
C ALA A 346 14.87 22.18 10.81
N ILE A 347 15.56 23.10 11.46
CA ILE A 347 15.47 24.54 11.18
C ILE A 347 16.58 24.89 10.18
N PRO A 348 16.26 25.50 9.03
CA PRO A 348 17.27 25.91 8.10
C PRO A 348 18.16 26.99 8.72
N ILE A 349 19.49 26.87 8.56
CA ILE A 349 20.47 27.85 9.06
C ILE A 349 20.37 29.17 8.28
N HIS A 350 19.95 29.10 7.02
CA HIS A 350 19.79 30.25 6.13
C HIS A 350 18.38 30.25 5.49
N GLU A 351 17.77 31.42 5.31
CA GLU A 351 16.40 31.54 4.76
C GLU A 351 16.27 30.97 3.34
N ASN A 352 17.35 31.02 2.55
CA ASN A 352 17.39 30.53 1.17
C ASN A 352 17.98 29.11 1.04
N THR A 353 17.93 28.32 2.11
CA THR A 353 18.41 26.94 2.09
C THR A 353 17.64 26.13 1.03
N ILE A 354 18.37 25.60 0.05
CA ILE A 354 17.86 24.57 -0.85
C ILE A 354 17.55 23.34 0.00
N ASN A 355 16.38 22.74 -0.17
CA ASN A 355 16.01 21.52 0.55
C ASN A 355 16.95 20.35 0.21
N SER A 356 18.06 20.23 0.93
CA SER A 356 18.95 19.08 0.84
C SER A 356 18.52 18.00 1.80
N THR A 357 18.28 16.83 1.26
CA THR A 357 18.06 15.61 2.03
C THR A 357 19.36 14.83 2.23
N GLN A 358 20.52 15.40 1.88
CA GLN A 358 21.81 14.74 2.02
C GLN A 358 22.44 15.05 3.39
N TRP A 359 22.69 14.01 4.17
CA TRP A 359 23.26 14.12 5.52
C TRP A 359 24.54 13.30 5.63
N ASN A 360 25.54 13.87 6.31
CA ASN A 360 26.81 13.19 6.55
C ASN A 360 26.74 12.45 7.87
N LEU A 361 27.08 11.16 7.88
CA LEU A 361 27.26 10.43 9.13
C LEU A 361 28.58 10.86 9.79
N ALA A 362 28.50 11.68 10.83
CA ALA A 362 29.65 12.26 11.51
C ALA A 362 30.10 11.44 12.72
N THR A 363 29.13 10.97 13.52
CA THR A 363 29.43 10.31 14.81
C THR A 363 28.78 8.94 14.89
N ILE A 364 29.54 7.95 15.37
CA ILE A 364 29.01 6.65 15.78
C ILE A 364 29.54 6.30 17.16
N THR A 365 28.65 6.16 18.14
CA THR A 365 29.00 5.80 19.52
C THR A 365 28.27 4.54 19.92
N LYS A 366 29.02 3.48 20.29
CA LYS A 366 28.41 2.24 20.77
C LYS A 366 27.76 2.47 22.14
N LEU A 367 26.48 2.10 22.26
CA LEU A 367 25.75 2.08 23.53
C LEU A 367 25.82 0.70 24.18
N ASN A 368 25.77 -0.35 23.36
CA ASN A 368 26.05 -1.74 23.74
C ASN A 368 26.55 -2.52 22.51
N ASP A 369 26.71 -3.85 22.65
CA ASP A 369 27.26 -4.71 21.59
C ASP A 369 26.51 -4.62 20.26
N LYS A 370 25.21 -4.36 20.31
CA LYS A 370 24.34 -4.38 19.13
C LYS A 370 23.71 -3.03 18.83
N THR A 371 23.88 -2.01 19.65
CA THR A 371 23.14 -0.75 19.52
C THR A 371 24.11 0.40 19.56
N SER A 372 24.01 1.28 18.57
CA SER A 372 24.85 2.48 18.49
C SER A 372 23.99 3.73 18.30
N TYR A 373 24.49 4.83 18.85
CA TYR A 373 24.11 6.19 18.48
C TYR A 373 24.76 6.54 17.14
N PHE A 374 24.00 7.19 16.27
CA PHE A 374 24.41 7.71 14.98
C PHE A 374 24.06 9.20 14.92
N GLY A 375 25.09 10.03 14.82
CA GLY A 375 24.97 11.48 14.72
C GLY A 375 25.17 11.94 13.29
N PHE A 376 24.13 12.54 12.70
CA PHE A 376 24.17 13.03 11.32
C PHE A 376 24.25 14.54 11.28
N THR A 377 25.16 15.08 10.49
CA THR A 377 25.29 16.54 10.27
C THR A 377 24.77 16.93 8.91
N ASN A 378 24.23 18.14 8.83
CA ASN A 378 23.85 18.79 7.59
C ASN A 378 24.18 20.27 7.69
N SER A 379 24.98 20.78 6.77
CA SER A 379 25.46 22.18 6.79
C SER A 379 24.34 23.21 6.62
N GLN A 380 23.14 22.77 6.27
CA GLN A 380 22.00 23.63 6.00
C GLN A 380 20.95 23.63 7.11
N TYR A 381 21.04 22.70 8.08
CA TYR A 381 20.00 22.53 9.10
C TYR A 381 20.60 22.41 10.50
N GLN A 382 19.85 22.93 11.47
CA GLN A 382 20.02 22.69 12.89
C GLN A 382 18.83 21.90 13.42
N ILE A 383 19.08 21.08 14.44
CA ILE A 383 18.04 20.24 15.03
C ILE A 383 17.58 20.87 16.35
N ILE A 384 16.27 20.97 16.57
CA ILE A 384 15.75 21.42 17.87
C ILE A 384 16.19 20.44 18.98
N SER A 385 16.67 20.96 20.10
CA SER A 385 17.16 20.14 21.21
C SER A 385 16.05 19.68 22.16
N GLN A 386 14.83 20.18 21.99
CA GLN A 386 13.72 19.88 22.89
C GLN A 386 12.37 20.01 22.19
N PHE A 387 11.46 19.12 22.58
CA PHE A 387 10.03 19.25 22.31
C PHE A 387 9.34 20.04 23.42
N THR A 388 8.51 21.00 23.04
CA THR A 388 7.82 21.90 23.99
C THR A 388 6.45 21.38 24.42
N THR A 389 5.88 20.42 23.69
CA THR A 389 4.53 19.89 23.95
C THR A 389 4.48 18.38 23.79
N ILE A 390 3.50 17.75 24.44
CA ILE A 390 3.32 16.30 24.35
C ILE A 390 2.83 15.80 22.99
N HIS A 391 2.33 16.71 22.16
CA HIS A 391 1.87 16.40 20.81
C HIS A 391 3.01 16.39 19.78
N SER A 392 4.24 16.71 20.18
CA SER A 392 5.37 16.73 19.26
C SER A 392 6.08 15.38 19.10
N PHE A 393 5.79 14.40 19.97
CA PHE A 393 6.47 13.10 19.99
C PHE A 393 5.99 12.13 18.90
N GLY A 394 6.86 11.18 18.55
CA GLY A 394 6.57 10.12 17.58
C GLY A 394 7.10 10.35 16.17
N LYS A 395 8.00 11.32 16.02
CA LYS A 395 8.62 11.63 14.74
C LYS A 395 9.68 10.61 14.35
N TYR A 396 9.70 10.26 13.07
CA TYR A 396 10.72 9.42 12.48
C TYR A 396 11.30 10.05 11.22
N PHE A 397 12.49 9.61 10.84
CA PHE A 397 13.12 9.94 9.58
C PHE A 397 13.24 8.71 8.71
N GLN A 398 13.09 8.88 7.41
CA GLN A 398 13.42 7.87 6.41
C GLN A 398 14.86 8.03 6.00
N ILE A 399 15.59 6.92 5.97
CA ILE A 399 17.01 6.89 5.63
C ILE A 399 17.23 5.90 4.51
N GLN A 400 18.03 6.31 3.53
CA GLN A 400 18.54 5.49 2.46
C GLN A 400 20.02 5.77 2.21
N SER A 401 20.80 4.73 1.91
CA SER A 401 22.17 4.91 1.43
C SER A 401 22.15 5.44 -0.01
N LEU A 402 22.89 6.51 -0.27
CA LEU A 402 23.08 7.04 -1.63
C LEU A 402 24.05 6.18 -2.45
N LYS A 403 24.97 5.45 -1.79
CA LYS A 403 25.93 4.56 -2.47
C LYS A 403 25.32 3.19 -2.81
N SER A 404 24.43 2.66 -1.96
CA SER A 404 23.91 1.30 -2.07
C SER A 404 22.43 1.26 -2.45
N THR A 405 22.16 1.03 -3.74
CA THR A 405 20.81 0.86 -4.29
C THR A 405 20.10 -0.41 -3.80
N LYS A 406 20.85 -1.36 -3.22
CA LYS A 406 20.32 -2.62 -2.68
C LYS A 406 19.73 -2.46 -1.27
N THR A 407 20.17 -1.44 -0.53
CA THR A 407 19.62 -1.19 0.80
C THR A 407 18.22 -0.58 0.69
N PRO A 408 17.25 -1.13 1.42
CA PRO A 408 15.90 -0.58 1.40
C PRO A 408 15.84 0.71 2.24
N ILE A 409 14.87 1.55 1.93
CA ILE A 409 14.52 2.70 2.78
C ILE A 409 14.04 2.18 4.14
N ARG A 410 14.51 2.79 5.22
CA ARG A 410 14.11 2.44 6.59
C ARG A 410 13.73 3.67 7.40
N GLN A 411 12.81 3.46 8.32
CA GLN A 411 12.34 4.51 9.23
C GLN A 411 13.01 4.33 10.58
N TYR A 412 13.52 5.42 11.13
CA TYR A 412 14.09 5.45 12.46
C TYR A 412 13.53 6.63 13.24
N THR A 413 13.08 6.36 14.46
CA THR A 413 12.69 7.42 15.40
C THR A 413 13.90 8.30 15.69
N CYS A 414 13.71 9.62 15.61
CA CYS A 414 14.69 10.54 16.17
C CYS A 414 14.54 10.58 17.69
N ILE A 415 15.66 10.50 18.40
CA ILE A 415 15.68 10.40 19.87
C ILE A 415 16.54 11.53 20.42
N ILE A 416 15.95 12.72 20.50
CA ILE A 416 16.67 13.93 20.90
C ILE A 416 17.22 13.81 22.32
N SER A 417 16.48 13.17 23.22
CA SER A 417 16.87 12.94 24.62
C SER A 417 18.16 12.13 24.79
N MET A 418 18.60 11.44 23.72
CA MET A 418 19.81 10.64 23.70
C MET A 418 20.99 11.31 22.96
N ALA A 419 20.80 12.54 22.45
CA ALA A 419 21.94 13.35 22.00
C ALA A 419 22.91 13.60 23.16
N PRO A 420 24.24 13.55 22.96
CA PRO A 420 25.22 13.70 24.03
C PRO A 420 25.00 14.94 24.91
N GLU A 421 24.66 16.08 24.31
CA GLU A 421 24.37 17.34 24.99
C GLU A 421 23.16 17.23 25.91
N ASN A 422 22.11 16.54 25.46
CA ASN A 422 20.90 16.34 26.25
C ASN A 422 21.08 15.29 27.35
N VAL A 423 21.89 14.25 27.11
CA VAL A 423 22.29 13.30 28.15
C VAL A 423 23.07 14.01 29.26
N ALA A 424 24.02 14.88 28.90
CA ALA A 424 24.79 15.68 29.85
C ALA A 424 23.87 16.63 30.64
N TYR A 425 23.05 17.42 29.95
CA TYR A 425 22.08 18.33 30.58
C TYR A 425 21.13 17.60 31.53
N ARG A 426 20.58 16.44 31.14
CA ARG A 426 19.69 15.66 32.00
C ARG A 426 20.39 15.22 33.29
N LYS A 427 21.63 14.73 33.19
CA LYS A 427 22.40 14.32 34.38
C LYS A 427 22.64 15.49 35.33
N GLU A 428 23.03 16.64 34.80
CA GLU A 428 23.19 17.87 35.58
C GLU A 428 21.87 18.31 36.21
N LEU A 429 20.75 18.22 35.49
CA LEU A 429 19.42 18.57 35.97
C LEU A 429 18.95 17.66 37.12
N VAL A 430 19.15 16.35 36.99
CA VAL A 430 18.83 15.38 38.05
C VAL A 430 19.71 15.63 39.27
N GLN A 431 21.02 15.82 39.10
CA GLN A 431 21.92 16.10 40.22
C GLN A 431 21.59 17.44 40.90
N TYR A 432 21.22 18.47 40.11
CA TYR A 432 20.80 19.76 40.63
C TYR A 432 19.59 19.62 41.54
N ILE A 433 18.51 18.97 41.07
CA ILE A 433 17.27 18.83 41.86
C ILE A 433 17.51 18.01 43.12
N GLU A 434 18.30 16.93 43.06
CA GLU A 434 18.65 16.12 44.22
C GLU A 434 19.44 16.93 45.25
N THR A 435 20.40 17.73 44.80
CA THR A 435 21.21 18.58 45.66
C THR A 435 20.35 19.60 46.38
N ILE A 436 19.54 20.39 45.66
CA ILE A 436 18.73 21.45 46.30
C ILE A 436 17.66 20.87 47.23
N VAL A 437 17.12 19.67 46.92
CA VAL A 437 16.16 18.97 47.80
C VAL A 437 16.83 18.45 49.07
N THR A 438 18.08 17.98 48.99
CA THR A 438 18.78 17.35 50.12
C THR A 438 19.53 18.36 50.98
N THR A 439 20.25 19.31 50.38
CA THR A 439 21.14 20.25 51.09
C THR A 439 20.52 21.61 51.34
N GLN A 440 19.43 21.95 50.62
CA GLN A 440 18.84 23.29 50.59
C GLN A 440 19.81 24.41 50.15
N GLN A 441 20.97 24.06 49.60
CA GLN A 441 21.95 25.03 49.12
C GLN A 441 21.68 25.34 47.64
N GLN A 442 21.90 26.60 47.25
CA GLN A 442 21.83 27.00 45.86
C GLN A 442 22.97 26.37 45.07
N ALA A 443 22.62 25.57 44.06
CA ALA A 443 23.54 25.06 43.06
C ALA A 443 23.44 25.89 41.77
N LYS A 444 24.44 25.77 40.88
CA LYS A 444 24.38 26.38 39.55
C LYS A 444 23.27 25.70 38.73
N ILE A 445 22.34 26.49 38.18
CA ILE A 445 21.25 25.97 37.33
C ILE A 445 21.85 25.46 36.01
N PRO A 446 21.62 24.19 35.65
CA PRO A 446 22.05 23.61 34.37
C PRO A 446 21.45 24.36 33.18
N GLN A 447 22.18 24.41 32.07
CA GLN A 447 21.74 25.09 30.85
C GLN A 447 21.62 24.10 29.70
N GLN A 448 20.49 24.11 29.01
CA GLN A 448 20.28 23.30 27.81
C GLN A 448 20.55 24.14 26.55
N THR A 449 21.30 23.59 25.60
CA THR A 449 21.46 24.23 24.29
C THR A 449 20.11 24.25 23.56
N LYS A 450 19.84 25.29 22.76
CA LYS A 450 18.58 25.38 21.98
C LYS A 450 18.57 24.44 20.76
N TYR A 451 19.75 24.21 20.20
CA TYR A 451 19.93 23.42 18.99
C TYR A 451 21.02 22.37 19.18
N LEU A 452 20.83 21.22 18.55
CA LEU A 452 21.83 20.18 18.40
C LEU A 452 22.57 20.34 17.07
N GLN A 453 23.85 19.96 17.07
CA GLN A 453 24.68 19.96 15.88
C GLN A 453 24.41 18.73 14.99
N GLU A 454 23.89 17.67 15.60
CA GLU A 454 23.63 16.39 14.94
C GLU A 454 22.15 16.02 15.04
N LEU A 455 21.65 15.31 14.03
CA LEU A 455 20.40 14.56 14.09
C LEU A 455 20.67 13.22 14.79
N PRO A 456 20.12 13.00 16.00
CA PRO A 456 20.42 11.82 16.80
C PRO A 456 19.51 10.65 16.45
N LEU A 457 20.12 9.54 16.06
CA LEU A 457 19.42 8.28 15.77
C LEU A 457 20.06 7.13 16.53
N ILE A 458 19.24 6.25 17.12
CA ILE A 458 19.73 5.02 17.75
C ILE A 458 19.28 3.82 16.92
N ILE A 459 20.25 3.02 16.50
CA ILE A 459 20.00 1.88 15.61
C ILE A 459 20.60 0.63 16.23
N LYS A 460 19.77 -0.42 16.35
CA LYS A 460 20.22 -1.77 16.68
C LYS A 460 20.66 -2.49 15.40
N CYS A 461 21.86 -3.04 15.41
CA CYS A 461 22.41 -3.88 14.36
C CYS A 461 21.72 -5.24 14.36
N TYR A 462 21.03 -5.54 13.26
CA TYR A 462 20.52 -6.87 12.94
C TYR A 462 21.31 -7.44 11.78
N GLU A 463 21.85 -8.64 11.97
CA GLU A 463 22.59 -9.37 10.93
C GLU A 463 21.64 -9.75 9.79
N SER A 464 21.90 -9.23 8.60
CA SER A 464 21.15 -9.51 7.39
C SER A 464 21.96 -9.10 6.16
N LYS A 465 22.09 -10.01 5.19
CA LYS A 465 22.88 -9.81 3.96
C LYS A 465 22.60 -8.48 3.23
N ASN A 466 21.36 -8.00 3.27
CA ASN A 466 20.93 -6.75 2.65
C ASN A 466 20.24 -5.81 3.66
N GLY A 467 20.47 -6.00 4.96
CA GLY A 467 19.84 -5.21 6.01
C GLY A 467 20.49 -3.83 6.14
N PHE A 468 19.69 -2.78 6.05
CA PHE A 468 20.18 -1.41 6.23
C PHE A 468 20.84 -1.20 7.61
N SER A 469 20.31 -1.81 8.68
CA SER A 469 20.90 -1.72 10.02
C SER A 469 22.33 -2.26 10.10
N GLN A 470 22.63 -3.37 9.42
CA GLN A 470 23.99 -3.89 9.37
C GLN A 470 24.87 -3.04 8.45
N TYR A 471 24.31 -2.59 7.31
CA TYR A 471 24.99 -1.72 6.37
C TYR A 471 25.51 -0.45 7.05
N ILE A 472 24.65 0.29 7.76
CA ILE A 472 25.02 1.56 8.38
C ILE A 472 26.06 1.41 9.50
N HIS A 473 26.06 0.29 10.22
CA HIS A 473 27.10 0.00 11.23
C HIS A 473 28.49 -0.24 10.62
N ASN A 474 28.54 -0.67 9.35
CA ASN A 474 29.78 -1.03 8.66
C ASN A 474 30.31 0.08 7.75
N HIS A 475 29.51 1.11 7.45
CA HIS A 475 29.85 2.18 6.49
C HIS A 475 29.86 3.54 7.19
N LYS A 476 30.99 3.82 7.85
CA LYS A 476 31.30 5.16 8.39
C LYS A 476 31.56 6.13 7.24
N ASP A 477 31.41 7.43 7.49
CA ASP A 477 31.78 8.50 6.56
C ASP A 477 31.03 8.46 5.21
N GLU A 478 29.79 7.97 5.23
CA GLU A 478 28.90 7.98 4.07
C GLU A 478 27.86 9.11 4.16
N ILE A 479 27.46 9.60 2.98
CA ILE A 479 26.33 10.52 2.80
C ILE A 479 25.06 9.70 2.60
N TYR A 480 24.05 9.99 3.42
CA TYR A 480 22.75 9.32 3.38
C TYR A 480 21.68 10.30 2.90
N ASP A 481 20.67 9.77 2.21
CA ASP A 481 19.43 10.47 1.94
C ASP A 481 18.52 10.33 3.17
N ILE A 482 18.35 11.41 3.93
CA ILE A 482 17.49 11.47 5.11
C ILE A 482 16.35 12.45 4.87
N GLN A 483 15.12 11.92 4.94
CA GLN A 483 13.89 12.68 4.72
C GLN A 483 13.01 12.64 5.98
N GLY A 484 12.40 13.77 6.33
CA GLY A 484 11.56 13.90 7.52
C GLY A 484 11.66 15.28 8.17
N PRO A 485 11.13 15.46 9.39
CA PRO A 485 10.45 14.43 10.20
C PRO A 485 9.10 14.02 9.62
N TYR A 486 8.78 12.74 9.73
CA TYR A 486 7.49 12.17 9.38
C TYR A 486 6.79 11.59 10.60
N GLY A 487 5.51 11.27 10.42
CA GLY A 487 4.69 10.57 11.39
C GLY A 487 3.77 11.54 12.13
N PRO A 488 2.47 11.20 12.27
CA PRO A 488 1.59 11.99 13.11
C PRO A 488 2.05 11.91 14.58
N PRO A 489 1.63 12.87 15.42
CA PRO A 489 1.74 12.72 16.87
C PRO A 489 1.21 11.36 17.34
N HIS A 490 1.78 10.80 18.42
CA HIS A 490 1.29 9.57 19.05
C HIS A 490 -0.17 9.65 19.58
N GLY A 491 -0.79 10.82 19.48
CA GLY A 491 -2.15 11.11 19.95
C GLY A 491 -2.31 11.01 21.47
N ILE A 492 -1.25 11.32 22.22
CA ILE A 492 -1.26 11.23 23.68
C ILE A 492 -2.24 12.29 24.23
N PRO A 493 -3.20 11.91 25.11
CA PRO A 493 -4.11 12.85 25.72
C PRO A 493 -3.38 13.74 26.74
N ASN A 494 -3.84 14.97 26.98
CA ASN A 494 -3.22 15.90 27.95
C ASN A 494 -3.43 15.51 29.43
N ARG A 495 -4.35 14.59 29.70
CA ARG A 495 -4.70 14.08 31.03
C ARG A 495 -5.21 12.65 30.94
N GLY A 496 -5.09 11.89 32.03
CA GLY A 496 -5.65 10.53 32.14
C GLY A 496 -4.57 9.46 32.23
N LYS A 497 -4.99 8.19 32.19
CA LYS A 497 -4.09 7.04 32.28
C LYS A 497 -3.83 6.45 30.90
N ILE A 498 -2.56 6.21 30.59
CA ILE A 498 -2.14 5.52 29.37
C ILE A 498 -1.24 4.34 29.70
N VAL A 499 -1.26 3.32 28.86
CA VAL A 499 -0.35 2.18 28.95
C VAL A 499 0.59 2.21 27.75
N ILE A 500 1.89 2.08 28.01
CA ILE A 500 2.91 1.86 26.99
C ILE A 500 3.43 0.44 27.17
N ILE A 501 3.41 -0.35 26.11
CA ILE A 501 3.90 -1.72 26.10
C ILE A 501 4.96 -1.80 25.00
N CYS A 502 6.22 -1.93 25.39
CA CYS A 502 7.31 -1.96 24.44
C CYS A 502 8.33 -3.07 24.68
N GLY A 503 9.04 -3.46 23.61
CA GLY A 503 10.08 -4.49 23.66
C GLY A 503 11.32 -4.13 22.84
N GLY A 504 12.50 -4.27 23.43
CA GLY A 504 13.78 -3.99 22.78
C GLY A 504 13.85 -2.55 22.24
N THR A 505 14.09 -2.40 20.94
CA THR A 505 14.13 -1.09 20.26
C THR A 505 12.77 -0.37 20.22
N GLY A 506 11.68 -1.06 20.56
CA GLY A 506 10.36 -0.44 20.66
C GLY A 506 10.23 0.62 21.77
N ILE A 507 11.24 0.78 22.64
CA ILE A 507 11.28 1.89 23.60
C ILE A 507 11.58 3.24 22.92
N PHE A 508 12.27 3.24 21.77
CA PHE A 508 12.77 4.45 21.11
C PHE A 508 11.71 5.52 20.81
N PRO A 509 10.51 5.17 20.31
CA PRO A 509 9.44 6.15 20.08
C PRO A 509 8.95 6.87 21.34
N PHE A 510 9.32 6.39 22.54
CA PHE A 510 8.84 6.89 23.82
C PHE A 510 9.94 7.57 24.66
N LEU A 511 11.22 7.46 24.30
CA LEU A 511 12.30 8.02 25.13
C LEU A 511 12.21 9.54 25.27
N ASP A 512 11.89 10.25 24.19
CA ASP A 512 11.72 11.71 24.26
C ASP A 512 10.50 12.13 25.08
N LEU A 513 9.41 11.35 25.02
CA LEU A 513 8.26 11.53 25.89
C LEU A 513 8.64 11.32 27.36
N LEU A 514 9.38 10.26 27.66
CA LEU A 514 9.79 9.93 29.03
C LEU A 514 10.77 10.97 29.58
N ASP A 515 11.70 11.49 28.77
CA ASP A 515 12.57 12.61 29.13
C ASP A 515 11.76 13.87 29.43
N PHE A 516 10.72 14.15 28.65
CA PHE A 516 9.80 15.26 28.93
C PHE A 516 9.02 15.06 30.24
N ILE A 517 8.60 13.83 30.56
CA ILE A 517 7.98 13.52 31.85
C ILE A 517 8.97 13.67 33.01
N LEU A 518 10.24 13.27 32.84
CA LEU A 518 11.28 13.52 33.83
C LEU A 518 11.45 15.01 34.09
N LYS A 519 11.57 15.82 33.03
CA LYS A 519 11.65 17.30 33.15
C LYS A 519 10.40 17.89 33.79
N THR A 520 9.23 17.35 33.49
CA THR A 520 7.97 17.70 34.16
C THR A 520 8.03 17.43 35.66
N ILE A 521 8.50 16.26 36.08
CA ILE A 521 8.67 15.90 37.51
C ILE A 521 9.63 16.88 38.18
N VAL A 522 10.78 17.16 37.57
CA VAL A 522 11.76 18.12 38.10
C VAL A 522 11.14 19.51 38.26
N TYR A 523 10.40 20.00 37.26
CA TYR A 523 9.69 21.28 37.31
C TYR A 523 8.66 21.32 38.45
N GLN A 524 7.85 20.27 38.61
CA GLN A 524 6.85 20.19 39.66
C GLN A 524 7.47 20.13 41.06
N ILE A 525 8.59 19.42 41.23
CA ILE A 525 9.34 19.42 42.51
C ILE A 525 9.84 20.83 42.79
N ALA A 526 10.44 21.49 41.78
CA ALA A 526 10.94 22.84 41.91
C ALA A 526 9.84 23.84 42.31
N LEU A 527 8.68 23.74 41.64
CA LEU A 527 7.51 24.57 41.89
C LEU A 527 6.96 24.38 43.31
N ASN A 528 6.76 23.13 43.72
CA ASN A 528 6.15 22.79 45.01
C ASN A 528 7.05 23.11 46.21
N LYS A 529 8.38 22.93 46.07
CA LYS A 529 9.32 23.08 47.18
C LYS A 529 10.02 24.44 47.23
N PHE A 530 10.23 25.08 46.08
CA PHE A 530 11.07 26.29 45.98
C PHE A 530 10.40 27.46 45.24
N GLY A 531 9.17 27.26 44.74
CA GLY A 531 8.36 28.32 44.13
C GLY A 531 8.61 28.53 42.64
N LYS A 532 7.76 29.38 42.05
CA LYS A 532 7.64 29.58 40.60
C LYS A 532 8.92 30.10 39.95
N GLN A 533 9.65 31.01 40.60
CA GLN A 533 10.86 31.60 40.03
C GLN A 533 11.93 30.56 39.69
N ILE A 534 12.16 29.59 40.60
CA ILE A 534 13.14 28.52 40.38
C ILE A 534 12.59 27.54 39.33
N ALA A 535 11.31 27.18 39.41
CA ALA A 535 10.70 26.30 38.42
C ALA A 535 10.82 26.87 36.99
N ASP A 536 10.50 28.16 36.79
CA ASP A 536 10.57 28.82 35.49
C ASP A 536 12.01 28.92 34.97
N SER A 537 13.00 29.06 35.86
CA SER A 537 14.42 29.02 35.46
C SER A 537 14.88 27.67 34.92
N LEU A 538 14.17 26.58 35.26
CA LEU A 538 14.40 25.23 34.74
C LEU A 538 13.58 24.94 33.47
N ASN A 539 12.76 25.90 33.01
CA ASN A 539 11.96 25.79 31.81
C ASN A 539 12.29 26.88 30.78
N PRO A 540 13.54 26.94 30.26
CA PRO A 540 14.00 28.03 29.40
C PRO A 540 13.32 28.08 28.02
N PHE A 541 12.48 27.11 27.67
CA PHE A 541 11.80 27.01 26.37
C PHE A 541 10.27 26.98 26.49
N ASP A 542 9.72 27.43 27.62
CA ASP A 542 8.27 27.52 27.85
C ASP A 542 7.53 26.20 27.57
N CYS A 543 8.13 25.08 27.97
CA CYS A 543 7.55 23.75 27.79
C CYS A 543 6.28 23.61 28.62
N GLN A 544 5.28 22.94 28.04
CA GLN A 544 3.97 22.75 28.66
C GLN A 544 3.99 21.59 29.68
N TYR A 545 4.70 21.77 30.79
CA TYR A 545 4.84 20.76 31.85
C TYR A 545 3.57 20.53 32.68
N ASN A 546 2.47 21.22 32.40
CA ASN A 546 1.18 21.04 33.07
C ASN A 546 0.41 19.85 32.49
N THR A 547 1.03 18.67 32.47
CA THR A 547 0.37 17.44 32.03
C THR A 547 -0.19 16.67 33.22
N ASN A 548 -1.41 16.15 33.07
CA ASN A 548 -2.06 15.34 34.10
C ASN A 548 -2.10 13.87 33.73
N ILE A 549 -1.05 13.40 33.08
CA ILE A 549 -0.96 12.07 32.50
C ILE A 549 -0.29 11.15 33.50
N HIS A 550 -0.79 9.93 33.58
CA HIS A 550 -0.16 8.83 34.28
C HIS A 550 0.17 7.74 33.26
N ILE A 551 1.43 7.33 33.22
CA ILE A 551 1.94 6.33 32.27
C ILE A 551 2.23 5.04 33.03
N THR A 552 1.59 3.95 32.65
CA THR A 552 2.05 2.61 33.04
C THR A 552 2.92 2.04 31.91
N LEU A 553 4.22 1.93 32.13
CA LEU A 553 5.20 1.46 31.14
C LEU A 553 5.59 0.00 31.40
N PHE A 554 5.25 -0.89 30.48
CA PHE A 554 5.77 -2.25 30.40
C PHE A 554 6.92 -2.29 29.40
N PHE A 555 8.14 -2.47 29.88
CA PHE A 555 9.33 -2.54 29.03
C PHE A 555 9.98 -3.92 29.09
N ALA A 556 9.95 -4.65 27.97
CA ALA A 556 10.62 -5.93 27.82
C ALA A 556 12.04 -5.78 27.24
N ALA A 557 13.03 -6.30 27.96
CA ALA A 557 14.40 -6.43 27.50
C ALA A 557 14.93 -7.86 27.66
N ALA A 558 15.94 -8.22 26.86
CA ALA A 558 16.55 -9.55 26.94
C ALA A 558 17.41 -9.70 28.21
N ASN A 559 18.15 -8.66 28.57
CA ASN A 559 19.06 -8.58 29.70
C ASN A 559 19.29 -7.10 30.09
N LYS A 560 20.04 -6.87 31.17
CA LYS A 560 20.27 -5.54 31.73
C LYS A 560 21.03 -4.62 30.76
N GLN A 561 21.91 -5.17 29.91
CA GLN A 561 22.69 -4.42 28.92
C GLN A 561 21.84 -3.89 27.75
N GLU A 562 20.70 -4.54 27.49
CA GLU A 562 19.72 -4.08 26.49
C GLU A 562 18.69 -3.10 27.06
N LEU A 563 18.75 -2.75 28.35
CA LEU A 563 17.92 -1.70 28.94
C LEU A 563 18.47 -0.32 28.54
N LEU A 564 17.89 0.26 27.51
CA LEU A 564 18.20 1.60 27.02
C LEU A 564 17.32 2.64 27.71
N GLY A 565 17.87 3.83 27.95
CA GLY A 565 17.17 4.95 28.62
C GLY A 565 17.05 4.80 30.14
N THR A 566 17.86 3.96 30.79
CA THR A 566 17.86 3.79 32.26
C THR A 566 18.19 5.09 33.01
N ASP A 567 18.98 5.97 32.39
CA ASP A 567 19.30 7.31 32.85
C ASP A 567 18.14 8.32 32.72
N ILE A 568 17.03 7.91 32.11
CA ILE A 568 15.74 8.62 32.13
C ILE A 568 14.77 7.90 33.08
N LEU A 569 14.62 6.59 32.89
CA LEU A 569 13.63 5.76 33.58
C LEU A 569 13.84 5.71 35.10
N PHE A 570 15.07 5.53 35.57
CA PHE A 570 15.31 5.38 37.01
C PHE A 570 15.19 6.71 37.76
N PRO A 571 15.71 7.84 37.25
CA PRO A 571 15.46 9.15 37.84
C PRO A 571 13.97 9.50 37.96
N ILE A 572 13.14 9.11 36.99
CA ILE A 572 11.68 9.29 37.09
C ILE A 572 11.13 8.63 38.36
N ILE A 573 11.44 7.34 38.56
CA ILE A 573 10.94 6.56 39.71
C ILE A 573 11.51 7.09 41.03
N GLN A 574 12.75 7.55 41.03
CA GLN A 574 13.40 8.10 42.21
C GLN A 574 12.80 9.47 42.60
N LEU A 575 12.72 10.40 41.65
CA LEU A 575 12.34 11.79 41.92
C LEU A 575 10.84 11.95 42.17
N GLN A 576 9.98 11.16 41.54
CA GLN A 576 8.53 11.28 41.76
C GLN A 576 8.10 11.01 43.21
N LYS A 577 8.98 10.41 44.05
CA LYS A 577 8.75 10.24 45.50
C LYS A 577 8.69 11.57 46.26
N PHE A 578 9.19 12.66 45.67
CA PHE A 578 9.09 14.00 46.24
C PHE A 578 7.79 14.73 45.89
N LEU A 579 6.88 14.05 45.17
CA LEU A 579 5.58 14.56 44.75
C LEU A 579 4.46 13.71 45.34
N ASP A 580 3.29 14.30 45.52
CA ASP A 580 2.08 13.59 45.97
C ASP A 580 1.45 12.71 44.89
N LYS A 581 1.97 12.80 43.65
CA LYS A 581 1.41 12.15 42.47
C LYS A 581 2.49 11.36 41.72
N GLU A 582 2.13 10.14 41.34
CA GLU A 582 2.92 9.29 40.45
C GLU A 582 2.66 9.63 38.97
N PHE A 583 3.72 9.96 38.23
CA PHE A 583 3.64 10.23 36.79
C PHE A 583 3.87 8.96 35.97
N VAL A 584 4.79 8.09 36.41
CA VAL A 584 5.11 6.86 35.70
C VAL A 584 5.21 5.70 36.67
N ARG A 585 4.49 4.63 36.35
CA ARG A 585 4.71 3.30 36.91
C ARG A 585 5.52 2.47 35.93
N LEU A 586 6.70 2.01 36.34
CA LEU A 586 7.62 1.24 35.49
C LEU A 586 7.62 -0.23 35.87
N ILE A 587 7.26 -1.10 34.92
CA ILE A 587 7.34 -2.57 35.03
C ILE A 587 8.32 -3.07 33.97
N ILE A 588 9.45 -3.64 34.39
CA ILE A 588 10.46 -4.18 33.48
C ILE A 588 10.29 -5.69 33.37
N LYS A 589 10.03 -6.17 32.16
CA LYS A 589 10.08 -7.60 31.84
C LYS A 589 11.53 -7.98 31.57
N ILE A 590 12.17 -8.66 32.51
CA ILE A 590 13.57 -9.11 32.46
C ILE A 590 13.80 -10.21 33.51
N LYS A 591 14.79 -11.09 33.28
CA LYS A 591 15.16 -12.15 34.24
C LYS A 591 15.85 -11.58 35.48
N ASP A 592 16.69 -10.57 35.29
CA ASP A 592 17.50 -9.97 36.35
C ASP A 592 16.65 -9.06 37.24
N LYS A 593 16.69 -9.26 38.56
CA LYS A 593 16.07 -8.31 39.49
C LYS A 593 16.86 -7.00 39.50
N ILE A 594 16.14 -5.89 39.51
CA ILE A 594 16.71 -4.54 39.61
C ILE A 594 16.18 -3.93 40.91
N GLU A 595 17.09 -3.54 41.80
CA GLU A 595 16.72 -2.98 43.09
C GLU A 595 15.88 -1.70 42.91
N GLY A 596 14.80 -1.59 43.68
CA GLY A 596 13.90 -0.44 43.65
C GLY A 596 13.01 -0.35 42.40
N ILE A 597 13.09 -1.30 41.46
CA ILE A 597 12.29 -1.32 40.22
C ILE A 597 11.46 -2.60 40.16
N GLU A 598 10.19 -2.46 39.77
CA GLU A 598 9.27 -3.59 39.60
C GLU A 598 9.71 -4.42 38.38
N THR A 599 10.14 -5.67 38.63
CA THR A 599 10.65 -6.60 37.61
C THR A 599 9.79 -7.85 37.52
N VAL A 600 9.59 -8.36 36.30
CA VAL A 600 8.83 -9.58 36.03
C VAL A 600 9.55 -10.49 35.04
N ASP A 601 9.57 -11.80 35.31
CA ASP A 601 10.14 -12.81 34.40
C ASP A 601 9.07 -13.68 33.73
N GLU A 602 7.87 -13.14 33.55
CA GLU A 602 6.83 -13.80 32.77
C GLU A 602 6.65 -13.09 31.42
N ARG A 603 6.10 -13.83 30.44
CA ARG A 603 5.68 -13.23 29.17
C ARG A 603 4.46 -12.36 29.40
N PHE A 604 4.26 -11.35 28.53
CA PHE A 604 3.01 -10.60 28.53
C PHE A 604 1.83 -11.56 28.39
N SER A 605 0.97 -11.57 29.40
CA SER A 605 -0.16 -12.46 29.57
C SER A 605 -1.32 -11.67 30.16
N LYS A 606 -2.54 -12.21 30.03
CA LYS A 606 -3.73 -11.61 30.65
C LYS A 606 -3.55 -11.46 32.17
N GLY A 607 -3.08 -12.51 32.84
CA GLY A 607 -2.83 -12.50 34.29
C GLY A 607 -1.80 -11.46 34.72
N MET A 608 -0.74 -11.25 33.93
CA MET A 608 0.24 -10.18 34.19
C MET A 608 -0.44 -8.81 34.13
N PHE A 609 -1.19 -8.52 33.06
CA PHE A 609 -1.85 -7.23 32.91
C PHE A 609 -2.94 -7.01 33.98
N ASP A 610 -3.73 -8.04 34.31
CA ASP A 610 -4.75 -7.98 35.38
C ASP A 610 -4.12 -7.57 36.71
N LYS A 611 -2.96 -8.14 37.04
CA LYS A 611 -2.21 -7.84 38.26
C LYS A 611 -1.78 -6.37 38.36
N PHE A 612 -1.38 -5.75 37.25
CA PHE A 612 -0.75 -4.43 37.27
C PHE A 612 -1.65 -3.27 36.87
N LEU A 613 -2.64 -3.51 35.99
CA LEU A 613 -3.52 -2.46 35.47
C LEU A 613 -4.78 -2.25 36.33
N GLY A 614 -5.23 -3.25 37.09
CA GLY A 614 -6.50 -3.15 37.80
C GLY A 614 -7.67 -2.97 36.83
N LYS A 615 -8.48 -1.91 36.99
CA LYS A 615 -9.63 -1.65 36.11
C LYS A 615 -9.18 -1.13 34.75
N ILE A 616 -9.16 -2.00 33.75
CA ILE A 616 -8.64 -1.65 32.42
C ILE A 616 -9.41 -0.52 31.70
N LEU A 617 -10.69 -0.34 32.05
CA LEU A 617 -11.54 0.74 31.51
C LEU A 617 -11.11 2.14 31.97
N ASP A 618 -10.24 2.25 32.99
CA ASP A 618 -9.68 3.53 33.42
C ASP A 618 -8.64 4.10 32.43
N TYR A 619 -8.12 3.25 31.54
CA TYR A 619 -7.07 3.63 30.59
C TYR A 619 -7.67 4.09 29.27
N GLN A 620 -7.22 5.26 28.82
CA GLN A 620 -7.71 5.89 27.60
C GLN A 620 -7.02 5.36 26.35
N ARG A 621 -5.79 4.86 26.49
CA ARG A 621 -4.93 4.49 25.38
C ARG A 621 -3.90 3.43 25.75
N PHE A 622 -3.66 2.52 24.81
CA PHE A 622 -2.65 1.47 24.84
C PHE A 622 -1.72 1.64 23.64
N LEU A 623 -0.46 2.00 23.88
CA LEU A 623 0.56 2.18 22.86
C LEU A 623 1.45 0.95 22.82
N ILE A 624 1.59 0.31 21.65
CA ILE A 624 2.35 -0.94 21.49
C ILE A 624 3.46 -0.73 20.47
N CYS A 625 4.71 -0.98 20.87
CA CYS A 625 5.85 -0.99 19.95
C CYS A 625 6.84 -2.10 20.31
N GLY A 626 7.07 -3.06 19.42
CA GLY A 626 7.97 -4.17 19.74
C GLY A 626 8.13 -5.16 18.59
N PRO A 627 8.71 -6.34 18.85
CA PRO A 627 8.89 -7.36 17.82
C PRO A 627 7.55 -7.88 17.27
N PRO A 628 7.50 -8.44 16.04
CA PRO A 628 6.26 -8.88 15.42
C PRO A 628 5.41 -9.83 16.27
N GLN A 629 6.05 -10.75 17.00
CA GLN A 629 5.33 -11.68 17.89
C GLN A 629 4.57 -10.94 19.00
N MET A 630 5.15 -9.88 19.56
CA MET A 630 4.51 -9.05 20.57
C MET A 630 3.38 -8.21 19.97
N GLN A 631 3.60 -7.63 18.78
CA GLN A 631 2.57 -6.88 18.07
C GLN A 631 1.36 -7.78 17.71
N ALA A 632 1.58 -9.07 17.48
CA ALA A 632 0.49 -10.01 17.23
C ALA A 632 -0.24 -10.46 18.51
N SER A 633 0.48 -10.72 19.60
CA SER A 633 -0.12 -11.31 20.81
C SER A 633 -0.77 -10.29 21.75
N VAL A 634 -0.12 -9.16 22.01
CA VAL A 634 -0.57 -8.16 23.00
C VAL A 634 -1.95 -7.59 22.67
N PRO A 635 -2.28 -7.20 21.42
CA PRO A 635 -3.62 -6.71 21.10
C PRO A 635 -4.73 -7.73 21.37
N ASN A 636 -4.47 -9.02 21.15
CA ASN A 636 -5.46 -10.06 21.42
C ASN A 636 -5.70 -10.20 22.93
N ILE A 637 -4.63 -10.18 23.73
CA ILE A 637 -4.72 -10.19 25.19
C ILE A 637 -5.53 -8.98 25.68
N LEU A 638 -5.24 -7.76 25.18
CA LEU A 638 -5.99 -6.56 25.56
C LEU A 638 -7.48 -6.65 25.18
N LYS A 639 -7.81 -7.22 24.02
CA LYS A 639 -9.21 -7.45 23.62
C LYS A 639 -9.91 -8.47 24.51
N GLU A 640 -9.23 -9.53 24.93
CA GLU A 640 -9.73 -10.51 25.91
C GLU A 640 -9.95 -9.91 27.31
N MET A 641 -9.33 -8.76 27.58
CA MET A 641 -9.55 -7.95 28.77
C MET A 641 -10.65 -6.89 28.57
N GLY A 642 -11.23 -6.77 27.37
CA GLY A 642 -12.31 -5.83 27.07
C GLY A 642 -11.86 -4.49 26.48
N VAL A 643 -10.59 -4.33 26.11
CA VAL A 643 -10.11 -3.11 25.44
C VAL A 643 -10.64 -3.05 24.01
N GLN A 644 -11.30 -1.95 23.66
CA GLN A 644 -11.79 -1.72 22.30
C GLN A 644 -10.63 -1.44 21.34
N ASN A 645 -10.75 -1.89 20.08
CA ASN A 645 -9.71 -1.71 19.05
C ASN A 645 -9.26 -0.25 18.89
N GLN A 646 -10.18 0.70 19.04
CA GLN A 646 -9.89 2.14 18.91
C GLN A 646 -8.93 2.70 19.97
N HIS A 647 -8.74 2.00 21.09
CA HIS A 647 -7.81 2.39 22.15
C HIS A 647 -6.44 1.72 22.02
N ILE A 648 -6.28 0.79 21.06
CA ILE A 648 -5.03 0.05 20.83
C ILE A 648 -4.31 0.66 19.62
N HIS A 649 -3.14 1.24 19.85
CA HIS A 649 -2.36 1.93 18.81
C HIS A 649 -0.99 1.27 18.65
N PHE A 650 -0.63 0.97 17.40
CA PHE A 650 0.67 0.44 17.03
C PHE A 650 1.59 1.57 16.62
N ILE A 651 2.71 1.71 17.34
CA ILE A 651 3.72 2.73 17.08
C ILE A 651 4.80 2.21 16.16
#